data_AF-A0A7R7JD02-F1
#
_entry.id   AF-A0A7R7JD02-F1
#
_cell.length_a   1.000
_cell.length_b   1.000
_cell.length_c   1.000
_cell.angle_alpha   90.00
_cell.angle_beta   90.00
_cell.angle_gamma   90.00
#
_symmetry.space_group_name_H-M   'P 1'
#
loop_
_entity.id
_entity.type
_entity.pdbx_description
1 polymer ?
#
loop_
_entity_poly.entity_id
_entity_poly.type
_entity_poly.pdbx_seq_one_letter_code
_entity_poly.pdbx_strand_id
1 'polypeptide(L)'
;MNVSESLSLNKKQIIAAVLFLAAGVYIAGAVPSVEIAWVCAFLLLTIFLFAFEVVGVDVAAVCVMVLLGLSSLFAPLMGLEQGLVDPNKLFTGFASNAVISIIAVMIIGAGLDRTGIMTQVAGFILRVGGSTEARVIPLISGTVGIISSFMQNVGAAALFLPVVSRISARTGLPMSRLLMPMGFCAILGGTMTMVGSSPVILLNDLLLTSNKGLPPDQQMETFGLFAITPIGIALVTTGVLYFILAGRFVLPSDSAAGEEGRSRGEDTKRYFQEVYGVGYDIVEAEVPANCPLVGHDLDQMEHDYRVRVIALDKGDGIRVGAAGVDRSLGIEPGTRLALLGTREALDSFAGKHQLRVRADLDRFSEVLVPTKAGIAEIVIPPGSKLIGQSARELWLRKTYGLSLLAIHRGGKTLSREGEGVRDIAFESGDTLVVHTTWADLARLERDRNFVIVTTEYPHEEERPHKVPHALLFFAITLGLVLFTDLRLSVALLTGAMGMVLSGVLSIDEAYRAVSWKTVFLLASLIPLGLAVETSGTARYIAEEVVARVGEAAPWIIQAAIAVLATFFTLVMSNVGATVLLVPLAVNIAVQVGADPAIYALTVAIATSNSFLIPTHQVNALIMGPGGYRVPDFMRAGGIMTVLFLVVSLTMLNVVF
;
A
#
# COMPACT_ATOMS: atom_id res chain seq x y z
N MET A 1 -1.64 5.98 19.60
CA MET A 1 -2.57 7.07 19.22
C MET A 1 -3.52 7.30 20.38
N ASN A 2 -3.51 8.51 20.95
CA ASN A 2 -4.29 8.87 22.13
C ASN A 2 -5.80 8.83 21.81
N VAL A 3 -6.57 8.10 22.64
CA VAL A 3 -8.03 7.95 22.56
C VAL A 3 -8.76 9.15 23.19
N SER A 4 -8.17 10.35 23.16
CA SER A 4 -8.71 11.52 23.87
C SER A 4 -8.91 12.76 22.99
N GLU A 5 -9.02 12.60 21.67
CA GLU A 5 -9.70 13.63 20.87
C GLU A 5 -11.21 13.44 21.06
N SER A 6 -11.83 14.41 21.71
CA SER A 6 -13.27 14.49 21.87
C SER A 6 -13.97 14.26 20.53
N LEU A 7 -15.01 13.41 20.52
CA LEU A 7 -16.01 13.26 19.46
C LEU A 7 -16.80 14.58 19.24
N SER A 8 -16.11 15.68 18.94
CA SER A 8 -16.74 16.95 18.58
C SER A 8 -17.06 16.88 17.09
N LEU A 9 -18.30 16.51 16.76
CA LEU A 9 -18.80 16.54 15.39
C LEU A 9 -18.61 17.95 14.80
N ASN A 10 -18.02 18.02 13.60
CA ASN A 10 -17.90 19.29 12.89
C ASN A 10 -19.29 19.76 12.40
N LYS A 11 -19.49 21.06 12.22
CA LYS A 11 -20.75 21.66 11.74
C LYS A 11 -21.30 20.98 10.48
N LYS A 12 -20.42 20.58 9.55
CA LYS A 12 -20.81 19.82 8.34
C LYS A 12 -21.43 18.46 8.68
N GLN A 13 -20.82 17.73 9.62
CA GLN A 13 -21.31 16.42 10.07
C GLN A 13 -22.65 16.57 10.81
N ILE A 14 -22.82 17.63 11.60
CA ILE A 14 -24.09 17.92 12.29
C ILE A 14 -25.20 18.21 11.28
N ILE A 15 -24.96 19.07 10.29
CA ILE A 15 -25.93 19.38 9.24
C ILE A 15 -26.30 18.11 8.46
N ALA A 16 -25.30 17.32 8.08
CA ALA A 16 -25.53 16.05 7.41
C ALA A 16 -26.33 15.07 8.27
N ALA A 17 -26.04 14.97 9.57
CA ALA A 17 -26.78 14.10 10.48
C ALA A 17 -28.27 14.48 10.53
N VAL A 18 -28.58 15.78 10.59
CA VAL A 18 -29.96 16.28 10.55
C VAL A 18 -30.65 15.92 9.23
N LEU A 19 -29.95 16.07 8.09
CA LEU A 19 -30.49 15.71 6.77
C LEU A 19 -30.75 14.21 6.65
N PHE A 20 -29.81 13.36 7.09
CA PHE A 20 -29.96 11.90 7.07
C PHE A 20 -31.08 11.44 8.02
N LEU A 21 -31.23 12.09 9.18
CA LEU A 21 -32.31 11.80 10.10
C LEU A 21 -33.66 12.21 9.52
N ALA A 22 -33.75 13.39 8.89
CA ALA A 22 -34.96 13.82 8.19
C ALA A 22 -35.33 12.88 7.03
N ALA A 23 -34.34 12.44 6.25
CA ALA A 23 -34.53 11.43 5.20
C ALA A 23 -34.99 10.09 5.78
N GLY A 24 -34.43 9.66 6.91
CA GLY A 24 -34.84 8.45 7.62
C GLY A 24 -36.29 8.52 8.10
N VAL A 25 -36.70 9.65 8.70
CA VAL A 25 -38.10 9.87 9.11
C VAL A 25 -39.05 9.87 7.91
N TYR A 26 -38.65 10.52 6.81
CA TYR A 26 -39.44 10.53 5.58
C TYR A 26 -39.61 9.11 5.00
N ILE A 27 -38.51 8.35 4.88
CA ILE A 27 -38.53 6.98 4.38
C ILE A 27 -39.35 6.07 5.30
N ALA A 28 -39.20 6.20 6.61
CA ALA A 28 -39.99 5.43 7.59
C ALA A 28 -41.51 5.64 7.44
N GLY A 29 -41.95 6.81 6.97
CA GLY A 29 -43.35 7.09 6.68
C GLY A 29 -43.83 6.59 5.30
N ALA A 30 -42.91 6.22 4.40
CA ALA A 30 -43.21 5.81 3.02
C ALA A 30 -43.11 4.29 2.80
N VAL A 31 -42.37 3.57 3.65
CA VAL A 31 -42.13 2.13 3.52
C VAL A 31 -43.31 1.28 4.01
N PRO A 32 -43.48 0.06 3.46
CA PRO A 32 -44.67 -0.75 3.71
C PRO A 32 -44.65 -1.51 5.06
N SER A 33 -43.49 -1.66 5.71
CA SER A 33 -43.39 -2.34 7.01
C SER A 33 -42.41 -1.65 7.97
N VAL A 34 -42.64 -1.87 9.27
CA VAL A 34 -41.79 -1.36 10.36
C VAL A 34 -40.39 -1.97 10.30
N GLU A 35 -40.28 -3.24 9.88
CA GLU A 35 -39.00 -3.92 9.68
C GLU A 35 -38.17 -3.22 8.60
N ILE A 36 -38.79 -2.92 7.45
CA ILE A 36 -38.13 -2.19 6.35
C ILE A 36 -37.74 -0.78 6.80
N ALA A 37 -38.57 -0.11 7.61
CA ALA A 37 -38.24 1.22 8.15
C ALA A 37 -36.95 1.20 8.97
N TRP A 38 -36.80 0.23 9.89
CA TRP A 38 -35.61 0.13 10.72
C TRP A 38 -34.37 -0.31 9.96
N VAL A 39 -34.51 -1.22 9.00
CA VAL A 39 -33.38 -1.62 8.13
C VAL A 39 -32.93 -0.45 7.27
N CYS A 40 -33.85 0.31 6.67
CA CYS A 40 -33.55 1.56 5.96
C CYS A 40 -32.86 2.58 6.87
N ALA A 41 -33.28 2.72 8.13
CA ALA A 41 -32.63 3.60 9.10
C ALA A 41 -31.18 3.15 9.39
N PHE A 42 -30.93 1.85 9.57
CA PHE A 42 -29.57 1.33 9.75
C PHE A 42 -28.71 1.48 8.49
N LEU A 43 -29.29 1.32 7.30
CA LEU A 43 -28.60 1.59 6.03
C LEU A 43 -28.18 3.05 5.93
N LEU A 44 -29.09 4.00 6.17
CA LEU A 44 -28.80 5.42 6.16
C LEU A 44 -27.77 5.80 7.22
N LEU A 45 -27.85 5.22 8.42
CA LEU A 45 -26.85 5.39 9.46
C LEU A 45 -25.47 4.90 8.99
N THR A 46 -25.40 3.72 8.38
CA THR A 46 -24.15 3.14 7.87
C THR A 46 -23.54 4.04 6.79
N ILE A 47 -24.36 4.48 5.83
CA ILE A 47 -23.94 5.40 4.78
C ILE A 47 -23.45 6.71 5.38
N PHE A 48 -24.15 7.28 6.35
CA PHE A 48 -23.74 8.50 7.05
C PHE A 48 -22.38 8.32 7.76
N LEU A 49 -22.21 7.25 8.53
CA LEU A 49 -20.97 6.99 9.27
C LEU A 49 -19.77 6.83 8.33
N PHE A 50 -19.95 6.16 7.19
CA PHE A 50 -18.90 5.98 6.18
C PHE A 50 -18.63 7.27 5.40
N ALA A 51 -19.68 7.92 4.88
CA ALA A 51 -19.58 9.12 4.04
C ALA A 51 -18.87 10.29 4.72
N PHE A 52 -19.08 10.43 6.03
CA PHE A 52 -18.57 11.55 6.81
C PHE A 52 -17.41 11.16 7.73
N GLU A 53 -16.93 9.91 7.62
CA GLU A 53 -15.84 9.34 8.42
C GLU A 53 -15.93 9.74 9.90
N VAL A 54 -17.14 9.70 10.48
CA VAL A 54 -17.39 10.14 11.86
C VAL A 54 -16.54 9.33 12.85
N VAL A 55 -16.36 8.05 12.52
CA VAL A 55 -15.43 7.12 13.15
C VAL A 55 -14.75 6.30 12.06
N GLY A 56 -13.69 5.56 12.40
CA GLY A 56 -13.07 4.61 11.45
C GLY A 56 -14.10 3.64 10.87
N VAL A 57 -13.97 3.31 9.59
CA VAL A 57 -14.95 2.49 8.84
C VAL A 57 -15.18 1.13 9.50
N ASP A 58 -14.14 0.53 10.07
CA ASP A 58 -14.19 -0.70 10.86
C ASP A 58 -14.99 -0.52 12.16
N VAL A 59 -14.79 0.58 12.88
CA VAL A 59 -15.55 0.92 14.08
C VAL A 59 -17.03 1.15 13.74
N ALA A 60 -17.32 1.88 12.67
CA ALA A 60 -18.68 2.10 12.19
C ALA A 60 -19.38 0.78 11.85
N ALA A 61 -18.71 -0.13 11.13
CA ALA A 61 -19.26 -1.45 10.81
C ALA A 61 -19.56 -2.27 12.08
N VAL A 62 -18.63 -2.29 13.04
CA VAL A 62 -18.84 -2.97 14.34
C VAL A 62 -20.00 -2.35 15.11
N CYS A 63 -20.12 -1.02 15.14
CA CYS A 63 -21.25 -0.34 15.77
C CYS A 63 -22.58 -0.77 15.14
N VAL A 64 -22.67 -0.80 13.80
CA VAL A 64 -23.89 -1.24 13.10
C VAL A 64 -24.20 -2.71 13.41
N MET A 65 -23.21 -3.60 13.41
CA MET A 65 -23.40 -5.00 13.80
C MET A 65 -23.91 -5.12 15.24
N VAL A 66 -23.34 -4.38 16.18
CA VAL A 66 -23.80 -4.38 17.58
C VAL A 66 -25.24 -3.86 17.68
N LEU A 67 -25.58 -2.78 16.98
CA LEU A 67 -26.95 -2.24 16.95
C LEU A 67 -27.95 -3.23 16.35
N LEU A 68 -27.57 -3.94 15.28
CA LEU A 68 -28.38 -5.03 14.71
C LEU A 68 -28.58 -6.16 15.72
N GLY A 69 -27.54 -6.55 16.48
CA GLY A 69 -27.67 -7.53 17.55
C GLY A 69 -28.60 -7.07 18.67
N LEU A 70 -28.46 -5.82 19.10
CA LEU A 70 -29.30 -5.19 20.12
C LEU A 70 -30.76 -5.01 19.66
N SER A 71 -31.04 -5.01 18.35
CA SER A 71 -32.42 -4.97 17.85
C SER A 71 -33.28 -6.12 18.39
N SER A 72 -32.68 -7.27 18.70
CA SER A 72 -33.39 -8.39 19.34
C SER A 72 -33.88 -8.07 20.76
N LEU A 73 -33.13 -7.27 21.52
CA LEU A 73 -33.50 -6.82 22.86
C LEU A 73 -34.56 -5.71 22.79
N PHE A 74 -34.41 -4.79 21.83
CA PHE A 74 -35.30 -3.64 21.66
C PHE A 74 -36.50 -3.92 20.76
N ALA A 75 -36.67 -5.14 20.24
CA ALA A 75 -37.74 -5.50 19.31
C ALA A 75 -39.14 -5.02 19.77
N PRO A 76 -39.57 -5.23 21.03
CA PRO A 76 -40.87 -4.75 21.49
C PRO A 76 -41.01 -3.22 21.47
N LEU A 77 -39.93 -2.48 21.75
CA LEU A 77 -39.89 -1.01 21.71
C LEU A 77 -39.83 -0.47 20.29
N MET A 78 -39.26 -1.24 19.37
CA MET A 78 -39.12 -0.91 17.95
C MET A 78 -40.37 -1.26 17.14
N GLY A 79 -41.36 -1.95 17.74
CA GLY A 79 -42.57 -2.42 17.06
C GLY A 79 -42.33 -3.66 16.20
N LEU A 80 -41.31 -4.47 16.54
CA LEU A 80 -40.92 -5.69 15.85
C LEU A 80 -41.29 -6.92 16.69
N GLU A 81 -41.73 -8.00 16.04
CA GLU A 81 -42.00 -9.28 16.73
C GLU A 81 -40.71 -9.99 17.16
N GLN A 82 -39.63 -9.79 16.40
CA GLN A 82 -38.31 -10.35 16.63
C GLN A 82 -37.23 -9.35 16.21
N GLY A 83 -35.99 -9.58 16.64
CA GLY A 83 -34.86 -8.78 16.17
C GLY A 83 -34.67 -8.86 14.66
N LEU A 84 -34.05 -7.84 14.08
CA LEU A 84 -33.80 -7.77 12.62
C LEU A 84 -32.84 -8.86 12.13
N VAL A 85 -31.99 -9.36 13.04
CA VAL A 85 -31.05 -10.46 12.78
C VAL A 85 -31.09 -11.44 13.96
N ASP A 86 -31.09 -12.74 13.65
CA ASP A 86 -30.91 -13.81 14.62
C ASP A 86 -29.56 -13.64 15.36
N PRO A 87 -29.53 -13.52 16.70
CA PRO A 87 -28.30 -13.38 17.47
C PRO A 87 -27.27 -14.49 17.21
N ASN A 88 -27.71 -15.71 16.88
CA ASN A 88 -26.81 -16.82 16.55
C ASN A 88 -26.12 -16.63 15.19
N LYS A 89 -26.71 -15.83 14.30
CA LYS A 89 -26.17 -15.53 12.98
C LYS A 89 -25.36 -14.23 12.95
N LEU A 90 -25.43 -13.42 13.99
CA LEU A 90 -24.79 -12.10 14.06
C LEU A 90 -23.28 -12.15 13.81
N PHE A 91 -22.59 -13.14 14.36
CA PHE A 91 -21.13 -13.27 14.22
C PHE A 91 -20.68 -14.23 13.12
N THR A 92 -21.61 -14.79 12.33
CA THR A 92 -21.27 -15.76 11.27
C THR A 92 -20.38 -15.16 10.18
N GLY A 93 -20.39 -13.82 10.02
CA GLY A 93 -19.47 -13.11 9.14
C GLY A 93 -18.00 -13.36 9.46
N PHE A 94 -17.62 -13.55 10.73
CA PHE A 94 -16.24 -13.86 11.12
C PHE A 94 -15.79 -15.27 10.69
N ALA A 95 -16.74 -16.19 10.53
CA ALA A 95 -16.51 -17.56 10.04
C ALA A 95 -16.77 -17.69 8.52
N SER A 96 -16.98 -16.57 7.82
CA SER A 96 -17.27 -16.57 6.39
C SER A 96 -16.07 -16.98 5.55
N ASN A 97 -16.34 -17.54 4.36
CA ASN A 97 -15.28 -17.99 3.46
C ASN A 97 -14.45 -16.80 2.98
N ALA A 98 -15.09 -15.67 2.69
CA ALA A 98 -14.45 -14.44 2.27
C ALA A 98 -13.46 -13.89 3.32
N VAL A 99 -13.87 -13.83 4.59
CA VAL A 99 -13.02 -13.29 5.68
C VAL A 99 -11.78 -14.15 5.89
N ILE A 100 -11.94 -15.48 5.96
CA ILE A 100 -10.80 -16.39 6.11
C ILE A 100 -9.89 -16.38 4.88
N SER A 101 -10.47 -16.27 3.67
CA SER A 101 -9.70 -16.14 2.42
C SER A 101 -8.84 -14.87 2.41
N ILE A 102 -9.38 -13.73 2.85
CA ILE A 102 -8.65 -12.46 2.92
C ILE A 102 -7.49 -12.53 3.91
N ILE A 103 -7.71 -13.14 5.09
CA ILE A 103 -6.63 -13.39 6.06
C ILE A 103 -5.51 -14.21 5.41
N ALA A 104 -5.84 -15.32 4.75
CA ALA A 104 -4.87 -16.19 4.12
C ALA A 104 -4.10 -15.47 2.98
N VAL A 105 -4.77 -14.64 2.19
CA VAL A 105 -4.15 -13.87 1.08
C VAL A 105 -3.19 -12.82 1.60
N MET A 106 -3.53 -12.12 2.69
CA MET A 106 -2.61 -11.18 3.32
C MET A 106 -1.35 -11.88 3.85
N ILE A 107 -1.51 -13.07 4.44
CA ILE A 107 -0.39 -13.89 4.92
C ILE A 107 0.48 -14.37 3.75
N ILE A 108 -0.12 -14.90 2.68
CA ILE A 108 0.60 -15.33 1.47
C ILE A 108 1.36 -14.17 0.86
N GLY A 109 0.72 -12.99 0.76
CA GLY A 109 1.34 -11.78 0.22
C GLY A 109 2.57 -11.35 1.03
N ALA A 110 2.45 -11.34 2.36
CA ALA A 110 3.59 -11.05 3.24
C ALA A 110 4.69 -12.12 3.17
N GLY A 111 4.31 -13.40 3.02
CA GLY A 111 5.28 -14.49 2.83
C GLY A 111 6.08 -14.34 1.55
N LEU A 112 5.42 -14.01 0.43
CA LEU A 112 6.08 -13.73 -0.85
C LEU A 112 7.03 -12.53 -0.74
N ASP A 113 6.59 -11.46 -0.11
CA ASP A 113 7.40 -10.26 0.12
C ASP A 113 8.68 -10.57 0.91
N ARG A 114 8.55 -11.30 2.04
CA ARG A 114 9.69 -11.65 2.90
C ARG A 114 10.77 -12.47 2.22
N THR A 115 10.50 -13.08 1.07
CA THR A 115 11.52 -13.77 0.28
C THR A 115 12.35 -12.84 -0.61
N GLY A 116 12.05 -11.55 -0.70
CA GLY A 116 12.76 -10.62 -1.58
C GLY A 116 12.49 -10.85 -3.07
N ILE A 117 11.43 -11.60 -3.42
CA ILE A 117 11.04 -11.87 -4.82
C ILE A 117 10.84 -10.56 -5.61
N MET A 118 10.39 -9.51 -4.94
CA MET A 118 10.16 -8.18 -5.51
C MET A 118 11.44 -7.50 -5.97
N THR A 119 12.56 -7.72 -5.28
CA THR A 119 13.88 -7.25 -5.71
C THR A 119 14.32 -7.93 -7.02
N GLN A 120 13.96 -9.20 -7.22
CA GLN A 120 14.24 -9.91 -8.47
C GLN A 120 13.38 -9.39 -9.62
N VAL A 121 12.09 -9.14 -9.36
CA VAL A 121 11.16 -8.53 -10.32
C VAL A 121 11.67 -7.15 -10.77
N ALA A 122 12.14 -6.31 -9.85
CA ALA A 122 12.76 -5.02 -10.18
C ALA A 122 13.96 -5.16 -11.13
N GLY A 123 14.85 -6.11 -10.83
CA GLY A 123 16.02 -6.39 -11.67
C GLY A 123 15.66 -6.94 -13.05
N PHE A 124 14.55 -7.66 -13.17
CA PHE A 124 14.00 -8.11 -14.45
C PHE A 124 13.44 -6.92 -15.25
N ILE A 125 12.62 -6.07 -14.63
CA ILE A 125 12.04 -4.89 -15.28
C ILE A 125 13.12 -3.98 -15.84
N LEU A 126 14.18 -3.71 -15.06
CA LEU A 126 15.31 -2.88 -15.51
C LEU A 126 16.08 -3.50 -16.68
N ARG A 127 16.30 -4.83 -16.65
CA ARG A 127 17.01 -5.54 -17.72
C ARG A 127 16.25 -5.54 -19.04
N VAL A 128 14.93 -5.66 -18.98
CA VAL A 128 14.07 -5.78 -20.17
C VAL A 128 13.56 -4.43 -20.67
N GLY A 129 13.21 -3.52 -19.76
CA GLY A 129 12.59 -2.23 -20.07
C GLY A 129 13.56 -1.16 -20.55
N GLY A 130 14.83 -1.20 -20.15
CA GLY A 130 15.80 -0.14 -20.46
C GLY A 130 15.50 1.17 -19.73
N SER A 131 15.73 2.31 -20.39
CA SER A 131 15.62 3.66 -19.78
C SER A 131 14.49 4.53 -20.35
N THR A 132 13.70 4.03 -21.30
CA THR A 132 12.65 4.83 -21.97
C THR A 132 11.28 4.64 -21.33
N GLU A 133 10.56 5.74 -21.10
CA GLU A 133 9.20 5.76 -20.54
C GLU A 133 8.25 4.81 -21.28
N ALA A 134 8.28 4.80 -22.62
CA ALA A 134 7.42 3.97 -23.47
C ALA A 134 7.60 2.45 -23.28
N ARG A 135 8.72 2.01 -22.68
CA ARG A 135 8.97 0.59 -22.36
C ARG A 135 8.79 0.31 -20.87
N VAL A 136 9.23 1.24 -20.02
CA VAL A 136 9.22 1.09 -18.57
C VAL A 136 7.79 1.15 -18.01
N ILE A 137 6.96 2.09 -18.45
CA ILE A 137 5.57 2.22 -17.98
C ILE A 137 4.77 0.92 -18.23
N PRO A 138 4.64 0.42 -19.48
CA PRO A 138 3.90 -0.81 -19.73
C PRO A 138 4.43 -2.00 -18.94
N LEU A 139 5.75 -2.10 -18.77
CA LEU A 139 6.36 -3.21 -18.07
C LEU A 139 6.05 -3.16 -16.57
N ILE A 140 6.15 -1.98 -15.94
CA ILE A 140 5.76 -1.80 -14.54
C ILE A 140 4.27 -2.07 -14.37
N SER A 141 3.42 -1.41 -15.17
CA SER A 141 1.97 -1.50 -15.11
C SER A 141 1.45 -2.93 -15.34
N GLY A 142 1.99 -3.64 -16.33
CA GLY A 142 1.62 -5.03 -16.59
C GLY A 142 2.07 -5.96 -15.47
N THR A 143 3.31 -5.81 -14.98
CA THR A 143 3.84 -6.69 -13.93
C THR A 143 3.10 -6.50 -12.61
N VAL A 144 2.85 -5.24 -12.21
CA VAL A 144 2.08 -4.97 -10.98
C VAL A 144 0.63 -5.45 -11.11
N GLY A 145 0.02 -5.30 -12.29
CA GLY A 145 -1.34 -5.80 -12.54
C GLY A 145 -1.43 -7.31 -12.33
N ILE A 146 -0.47 -8.08 -12.86
CA ILE A 146 -0.41 -9.53 -12.67
C ILE A 146 -0.16 -9.90 -11.21
N ILE A 147 0.75 -9.22 -10.52
CA ILE A 147 1.03 -9.53 -9.11
C ILE A 147 -0.20 -9.21 -8.24
N SER A 148 -0.87 -8.08 -8.52
CA SER A 148 -2.08 -7.66 -7.82
C SER A 148 -3.30 -8.54 -8.09
N SER A 149 -3.24 -9.48 -9.05
CA SER A 149 -4.32 -10.44 -9.22
C SER A 149 -4.27 -11.60 -8.23
N PHE A 150 -3.17 -11.76 -7.52
CA PHE A 150 -3.01 -12.82 -6.50
C PHE A 150 -2.66 -12.27 -5.12
N MET A 151 -2.37 -10.97 -5.04
CA MET A 151 -2.07 -10.25 -3.82
C MET A 151 -3.04 -9.09 -3.68
N GLN A 152 -3.35 -8.71 -2.44
CA GLN A 152 -4.20 -7.55 -2.21
C GLN A 152 -3.55 -6.29 -2.78
N ASN A 153 -4.35 -5.47 -3.49
CA ASN A 153 -3.91 -4.29 -4.24
C ASN A 153 -2.89 -3.40 -3.50
N VAL A 154 -3.10 -3.21 -2.20
CA VAL A 154 -2.29 -2.35 -1.33
C VAL A 154 -0.94 -2.97 -1.04
N GLY A 155 -0.91 -4.28 -0.81
CA GLY A 155 0.33 -5.05 -0.69
C GLY A 155 1.12 -4.94 -1.99
N ALA A 156 0.51 -5.26 -3.13
CA ALA A 156 1.19 -5.16 -4.43
C ALA A 156 1.76 -3.75 -4.69
N ALA A 157 0.99 -2.68 -4.43
CA ALA A 157 1.48 -1.31 -4.61
C ALA A 157 2.63 -0.94 -3.64
N ALA A 158 2.54 -1.33 -2.37
CA ALA A 158 3.59 -1.09 -1.37
C ALA A 158 4.90 -1.76 -1.77
N LEU A 159 4.82 -2.98 -2.30
CA LEU A 159 5.96 -3.71 -2.81
C LEU A 159 6.59 -3.09 -4.06
N PHE A 160 5.77 -2.50 -4.92
CA PHE A 160 6.26 -1.84 -6.11
C PHE A 160 6.80 -0.44 -5.86
N LEU A 161 6.39 0.26 -4.81
CA LEU A 161 6.90 1.59 -4.48
C LEU A 161 8.45 1.68 -4.43
N PRO A 162 9.18 0.81 -3.68
CA PRO A 162 10.64 0.82 -3.70
C PRO A 162 11.23 0.39 -5.05
N VAL A 163 10.54 -0.47 -5.80
CA VAL A 163 10.94 -0.90 -7.15
C VAL A 163 10.88 0.26 -8.13
N VAL A 164 9.76 1.01 -8.14
CA VAL A 164 9.56 2.19 -8.98
C VAL A 164 10.56 3.29 -8.60
N SER A 165 10.83 3.47 -7.31
CA SER A 165 11.86 4.41 -6.83
C SER A 165 13.25 4.07 -7.39
N ARG A 166 13.63 2.79 -7.33
CA ARG A 166 14.90 2.30 -7.90
C ARG A 166 14.97 2.48 -9.41
N ILE A 167 13.86 2.25 -10.11
CA ILE A 167 13.78 2.45 -11.56
C ILE A 167 13.87 3.92 -11.92
N SER A 168 13.18 4.80 -11.20
CA SER A 168 13.27 6.25 -11.36
C SER A 168 14.71 6.74 -11.18
N ALA A 169 15.38 6.34 -10.09
CA ALA A 169 16.77 6.70 -9.81
C ALA A 169 17.75 6.21 -10.89
N ARG A 170 17.51 5.04 -11.49
CA ARG A 170 18.38 4.48 -12.54
C ARG A 170 18.14 5.01 -13.94
N THR A 171 16.89 5.36 -14.25
CA THR A 171 16.50 5.77 -15.61
C THR A 171 16.42 7.28 -15.76
N GLY A 172 16.41 8.03 -14.66
CA GLY A 172 16.18 9.47 -14.64
C GLY A 172 14.71 9.85 -14.89
N LEU A 173 13.80 8.87 -15.01
CA LEU A 173 12.38 9.12 -15.23
C LEU A 173 11.72 9.65 -13.94
N PRO A 174 10.89 10.70 -13.99
CA PRO A 174 10.21 11.23 -12.80
C PRO A 174 9.33 10.18 -12.13
N MET A 175 9.44 10.06 -10.80
CA MET A 175 8.64 9.15 -9.96
C MET A 175 7.13 9.39 -10.16
N SER A 176 6.72 10.65 -10.29
CA SER A 176 5.35 11.10 -10.56
C SER A 176 4.78 10.62 -11.91
N ARG A 177 5.62 10.18 -12.85
CA ARG A 177 5.14 9.60 -14.11
C ARG A 177 5.03 8.09 -14.06
N LEU A 178 5.68 7.43 -13.11
CA LEU A 178 5.68 5.96 -12.98
C LEU A 178 4.66 5.46 -11.96
N LEU A 179 4.39 6.20 -10.89
CA LEU A 179 3.58 5.73 -9.78
C LEU A 179 2.08 5.63 -10.09
N MET A 180 1.49 6.61 -10.79
CA MET A 180 0.07 6.58 -11.15
C MET A 180 -0.27 5.43 -12.12
N PRO A 181 0.50 5.18 -13.20
CA PRO A 181 0.31 3.99 -14.03
C PRO A 181 0.46 2.68 -13.26
N MET A 182 1.41 2.61 -12.33
CA MET A 182 1.61 1.45 -11.45
C MET A 182 0.40 1.25 -10.54
N GLY A 183 -0.02 2.28 -9.80
CA GLY A 183 -1.12 2.18 -8.84
C GLY A 183 -2.47 1.87 -9.49
N PHE A 184 -2.78 2.51 -10.63
CA PHE A 184 -4.03 2.24 -11.33
C PHE A 184 -4.06 0.81 -11.87
N CYS A 185 -2.96 0.33 -12.44
CA CYS A 185 -2.88 -1.05 -12.93
C CYS A 185 -2.85 -2.08 -11.79
N ALA A 186 -2.37 -1.73 -10.60
CA ALA A 186 -2.54 -2.56 -9.41
C ALA A 186 -4.04 -2.72 -9.06
N ILE A 187 -4.79 -1.62 -9.01
CA ILE A 187 -6.24 -1.65 -8.75
C ILE A 187 -6.98 -2.48 -9.82
N LEU A 188 -6.66 -2.26 -11.11
CA LEU A 188 -7.24 -3.04 -12.22
C LEU A 188 -6.87 -4.52 -12.12
N GLY A 189 -5.63 -4.83 -11.74
CA GLY A 189 -5.14 -6.20 -11.56
C GLY A 189 -5.93 -7.00 -10.53
N GLY A 190 -6.43 -6.32 -9.48
CA GLY A 190 -7.33 -6.90 -8.49
C GLY A 190 -8.66 -7.43 -9.05
N THR A 191 -9.00 -7.13 -10.31
CA THR A 191 -10.19 -7.64 -11.00
C THR A 191 -9.92 -8.86 -11.90
N MET A 192 -8.69 -9.39 -11.94
CA MET A 192 -8.36 -10.57 -12.75
C MET A 192 -8.70 -11.91 -12.08
N THR A 193 -8.84 -11.95 -10.76
CA THR A 193 -9.25 -13.17 -10.03
C THR A 193 -10.24 -12.83 -8.94
N MET A 194 -11.03 -13.82 -8.51
CA MET A 194 -11.91 -13.72 -7.34
C MET A 194 -11.17 -13.51 -6.01
N VAL A 195 -9.84 -13.44 -6.03
CA VAL A 195 -8.96 -13.21 -4.87
C VAL A 195 -8.22 -11.87 -4.94
N GLY A 196 -8.26 -11.18 -6.08
CA GLY A 196 -7.47 -9.97 -6.29
C GLY A 196 -7.93 -8.77 -5.45
N SER A 197 -9.24 -8.64 -5.20
CA SER A 197 -9.79 -7.51 -4.43
C SER A 197 -10.86 -7.92 -3.42
N SER A 198 -11.01 -7.13 -2.36
CA SER A 198 -11.97 -7.41 -1.29
C SER A 198 -13.43 -7.49 -1.78
N PRO A 199 -13.90 -6.63 -2.69
CA PRO A 199 -15.23 -6.77 -3.31
C PRO A 199 -15.49 -8.13 -3.95
N VAL A 200 -14.56 -8.61 -4.79
CA VAL A 200 -14.76 -9.88 -5.52
C VAL A 200 -14.59 -11.10 -4.63
N ILE A 201 -13.74 -11.04 -3.60
CA ILE A 201 -13.65 -12.12 -2.60
C ILE A 201 -14.97 -12.29 -1.85
N LEU A 202 -15.61 -11.17 -1.51
CA LEU A 202 -16.86 -11.17 -0.75
C LEU A 202 -18.08 -11.56 -1.59
N LEU A 203 -18.01 -11.38 -2.92
CA LEU A 203 -19.13 -11.61 -3.83
C LEU A 203 -19.76 -12.99 -3.64
N ASN A 204 -18.96 -14.07 -3.63
CA ASN A 204 -19.50 -15.43 -3.50
C ASN A 204 -20.28 -15.65 -2.20
N ASP A 205 -19.85 -15.04 -1.08
CA ASP A 205 -20.57 -15.14 0.19
C ASP A 205 -21.88 -14.31 0.17
N LEU A 206 -21.90 -13.19 -0.55
CA LEU A 206 -23.11 -12.39 -0.77
C LEU A 206 -24.10 -13.07 -1.72
N LEU A 207 -23.63 -13.77 -2.75
CA LEU A 207 -24.47 -14.61 -3.62
C LEU A 207 -25.17 -15.70 -2.81
N LEU A 208 -24.41 -16.45 -2.00
CA LEU A 208 -24.97 -17.48 -1.12
C LEU A 208 -25.94 -16.92 -0.07
N THR A 209 -25.73 -15.68 0.37
CA THR A 209 -26.65 -14.99 1.28
C THR A 209 -27.93 -14.60 0.57
N SER A 210 -27.83 -14.04 -0.64
CA SER A 210 -28.98 -13.61 -1.45
C SER A 210 -29.81 -14.80 -1.95
N ASN A 211 -29.18 -15.95 -2.21
CA ASN A 211 -29.88 -17.20 -2.57
C ASN A 211 -30.90 -17.67 -1.53
N LYS A 212 -30.83 -17.18 -0.28
CA LYS A 212 -31.82 -17.48 0.76
C LYS A 212 -33.15 -16.76 0.54
N GLY A 213 -33.13 -15.61 -0.14
CA GLY A 213 -34.33 -14.85 -0.51
C GLY A 213 -34.88 -15.22 -1.89
N LEU A 214 -34.13 -15.99 -2.69
CA LEU A 214 -34.52 -16.37 -4.04
C LEU A 214 -35.22 -17.74 -4.12
N PRO A 215 -36.19 -17.90 -5.05
CA PRO A 215 -36.75 -19.20 -5.41
C PRO A 215 -35.68 -20.21 -5.88
N PRO A 216 -35.89 -21.53 -5.71
CA PRO A 216 -34.92 -22.57 -6.10
C PRO A 216 -34.48 -22.51 -7.57
N ASP A 217 -35.36 -22.06 -8.46
CA ASP A 217 -35.13 -21.92 -9.90
C ASP A 217 -34.29 -20.68 -10.28
N GLN A 218 -34.10 -19.74 -9.34
CA GLN A 218 -33.37 -18.48 -9.54
C GLN A 218 -32.09 -18.40 -8.68
N GLN A 219 -31.71 -19.50 -8.01
CA GLN A 219 -30.50 -19.53 -7.20
C GLN A 219 -29.26 -19.42 -8.07
N MET A 220 -28.32 -18.58 -7.63
CA MET A 220 -27.07 -18.29 -8.32
C MET A 220 -25.99 -19.28 -7.91
N GLU A 221 -25.18 -19.72 -8.86
CA GLU A 221 -23.94 -20.44 -8.59
C GLU A 221 -22.81 -19.48 -8.19
N THR A 222 -21.82 -20.00 -7.46
CA THR A 222 -20.62 -19.22 -7.10
C THR A 222 -19.62 -19.17 -8.25
N PHE A 223 -18.93 -18.05 -8.41
CA PHE A 223 -17.90 -17.90 -9.43
C PHE A 223 -16.59 -18.60 -9.01
N GLY A 224 -16.01 -19.36 -9.93
CA GLY A 224 -14.67 -19.92 -9.79
C GLY A 224 -13.57 -18.85 -9.81
N LEU A 225 -12.34 -19.20 -9.41
CA LEU A 225 -11.23 -18.26 -9.24
C LEU A 225 -10.98 -17.36 -10.45
N PHE A 226 -11.00 -17.95 -11.65
CA PHE A 226 -10.66 -17.29 -12.92
C PHE A 226 -11.88 -16.93 -13.78
N ALA A 227 -13.10 -16.99 -13.23
CA ALA A 227 -14.31 -16.64 -13.97
C ALA A 227 -14.27 -15.21 -14.54
N ILE A 228 -13.64 -14.29 -13.81
CA ILE A 228 -13.55 -12.86 -14.17
C ILE A 228 -12.25 -12.50 -14.90
N THR A 229 -11.35 -13.47 -15.14
CA THR A 229 -10.04 -13.22 -15.73
C THR A 229 -10.09 -12.55 -17.11
N PRO A 230 -10.99 -12.93 -18.04
CA PRO A 230 -11.09 -12.22 -19.32
C PRO A 230 -11.41 -10.72 -19.15
N ILE A 231 -12.28 -10.39 -18.19
CA ILE A 231 -12.65 -9.00 -17.87
C ILE A 231 -11.44 -8.26 -17.30
N GLY A 232 -10.76 -8.84 -16.31
CA GLY A 232 -9.59 -8.22 -15.70
C GLY A 232 -8.41 -8.05 -16.67
N ILE A 233 -8.16 -9.00 -17.58
CA ILE A 233 -7.14 -8.86 -18.63
C ILE A 233 -7.49 -7.69 -19.55
N ALA A 234 -8.75 -7.56 -19.97
CA ALA A 234 -9.20 -6.44 -20.79
C ALA A 234 -9.02 -5.10 -20.06
N LEU A 235 -9.34 -5.04 -18.77
CA LEU A 235 -9.18 -3.86 -17.93
C LEU A 235 -7.71 -3.46 -17.73
N VAL A 236 -6.83 -4.40 -17.37
CA VAL A 236 -5.38 -4.13 -17.22
C VAL A 236 -4.77 -3.71 -18.55
N THR A 237 -5.13 -4.38 -19.65
CA THR A 237 -4.67 -4.02 -21.00
C THR A 237 -5.13 -2.61 -21.37
N THR A 238 -6.38 -2.26 -21.08
CA THR A 238 -6.90 -0.91 -21.29
C THR A 238 -6.14 0.12 -20.45
N GLY A 239 -5.84 -0.20 -19.19
CA GLY A 239 -5.06 0.65 -18.31
C GLY A 239 -3.65 0.92 -18.84
N VAL A 240 -2.96 -0.14 -19.27
CA VAL A 240 -1.63 -0.05 -19.88
C VAL A 240 -1.67 0.79 -21.16
N LEU A 241 -2.60 0.51 -22.08
CA LEU A 241 -2.77 1.26 -23.33
C LEU A 241 -3.10 2.74 -23.06
N TYR A 242 -3.94 3.02 -22.08
CA TYR A 242 -4.29 4.38 -21.68
C TYR A 242 -3.05 5.18 -21.28
N PHE A 243 -2.19 4.64 -20.41
CA PHE A 243 -1.00 5.37 -19.99
C PHE A 243 0.08 5.46 -21.08
N ILE A 244 0.14 4.50 -22.01
CA ILE A 244 1.03 4.62 -23.19
C ILE A 244 0.56 5.75 -24.11
N LEU A 245 -0.73 5.82 -24.41
CA LEU A 245 -1.29 6.73 -25.43
C LEU A 245 -1.55 8.14 -24.87
N ALA A 246 -2.12 8.22 -23.68
CA ALA A 246 -2.56 9.46 -23.04
C ALA A 246 -1.65 9.92 -21.89
N GLY A 247 -0.67 9.11 -21.45
CA GLY A 247 0.19 9.43 -20.32
C GLY A 247 0.88 10.79 -20.44
N ARG A 248 1.36 11.14 -21.64
CA ARG A 248 1.96 12.46 -21.91
C ARG A 248 1.04 13.67 -21.65
N PHE A 249 -0.27 13.46 -21.72
CA PHE A 249 -1.28 14.51 -21.54
C PHE A 249 -1.92 14.47 -20.17
N VAL A 250 -1.91 13.33 -19.51
CA VAL A 250 -2.67 13.07 -18.29
C VAL A 250 -1.77 13.16 -17.05
N LEU A 251 -0.53 12.68 -17.17
CA LEU A 251 0.42 12.64 -16.06
C LEU A 251 1.01 14.04 -15.82
N PRO A 252 1.25 14.43 -14.56
CA PRO A 252 1.91 15.69 -14.24
C PRO A 252 3.32 15.75 -14.85
N SER A 253 3.68 16.87 -15.49
CA SER A 253 5.06 17.18 -15.90
C SER A 253 5.74 18.07 -14.86
N ASP A 254 7.08 17.97 -14.75
CA ASP A 254 7.98 18.49 -13.70
C ASP A 254 7.83 19.97 -13.27
N SER A 255 6.96 20.76 -13.87
CA SER A 255 6.78 22.19 -13.56
C SER A 255 5.77 22.50 -12.46
N ALA A 256 4.95 21.53 -12.03
CA ALA A 256 3.88 21.75 -11.04
C ALA A 256 4.14 21.13 -9.65
N ALA A 257 5.19 20.33 -9.50
CA ALA A 257 5.66 19.80 -8.21
C ALA A 257 6.52 20.83 -7.43
N GLY A 258 6.27 22.12 -7.67
CA GLY A 258 6.80 23.20 -6.85
C GLY A 258 6.10 23.19 -5.49
N GLU A 259 6.91 22.88 -4.47
CA GLU A 259 6.75 23.21 -3.05
C GLU A 259 6.23 22.13 -2.08
N GLU A 260 5.28 21.26 -2.42
CA GLU A 260 4.58 20.44 -1.39
C GLU A 260 4.56 18.92 -1.60
N GLY A 261 5.09 18.39 -2.70
CA GLY A 261 5.10 16.95 -3.02
C GLY A 261 6.49 16.34 -3.02
N ARG A 262 7.33 16.74 -2.06
CA ARG A 262 8.76 16.41 -2.00
C ARG A 262 8.97 14.98 -1.50
N SER A 263 9.99 14.30 -2.02
CA SER A 263 10.24 12.91 -1.63
C SER A 263 10.62 12.84 -0.14
N ARG A 264 10.24 11.78 0.57
CA ARG A 264 10.60 11.57 1.99
C ARG A 264 12.12 11.66 2.23
N GLY A 265 12.94 11.30 1.24
CA GLY A 265 14.40 11.49 1.27
C GLY A 265 14.86 12.93 1.11
N GLU A 266 14.13 13.77 0.37
CA GLU A 266 14.34 15.22 0.32
C GLU A 266 13.88 15.93 1.60
N ASP A 267 12.79 15.48 2.21
CA ASP A 267 12.33 15.98 3.51
C ASP A 267 13.32 15.61 4.63
N THR A 268 13.88 14.40 4.63
CA THR A 268 14.98 14.03 5.52
C THR A 268 16.22 14.88 5.26
N LYS A 269 16.63 15.06 4.00
CA LYS A 269 17.78 15.89 3.61
C LYS A 269 17.61 17.35 4.05
N ARG A 270 16.40 17.90 3.90
CA ARG A 270 16.03 19.24 4.33
C ARG A 270 15.94 19.35 5.85
N TYR A 271 15.32 18.40 6.54
CA TYR A 271 15.30 18.35 8.01
C TYR A 271 16.73 18.35 8.57
N PHE A 272 17.64 17.55 8.01
CA PHE A 272 19.05 17.58 8.41
C PHE A 272 19.74 18.90 8.03
N GLN A 273 19.39 19.50 6.90
CA GLN A 273 19.89 20.80 6.50
C GLN A 273 19.36 21.96 7.38
N GLU A 274 18.11 21.90 7.83
CA GLU A 274 17.44 22.94 8.62
C GLU A 274 17.75 22.82 10.11
N VAL A 275 17.79 21.60 10.67
CA VAL A 275 18.03 21.34 12.10
C VAL A 275 19.53 21.28 12.42
N TYR A 276 20.35 20.73 11.53
CA TYR A 276 21.78 20.48 11.78
C TYR A 276 22.73 21.26 10.86
N GLY A 277 22.19 22.03 9.89
CA GLY A 277 23.00 22.86 8.98
C GLY A 277 23.82 22.06 7.96
N VAL A 278 23.47 20.79 7.73
CA VAL A 278 24.27 19.86 6.92
C VAL A 278 23.61 19.53 5.58
N GLY A 279 24.03 20.23 4.52
CA GLY A 279 23.66 19.93 3.14
C GLY A 279 24.64 18.95 2.50
N TYR A 280 24.49 17.66 2.79
CA TYR A 280 25.35 16.62 2.22
C TYR A 280 24.77 16.05 0.92
N ASP A 281 25.63 15.95 -0.10
CA ASP A 281 25.38 15.24 -1.34
C ASP A 281 26.20 13.94 -1.36
N ILE A 282 25.70 12.95 -2.09
CA ILE A 282 26.43 11.72 -2.39
C ILE A 282 26.85 11.76 -3.86
N VAL A 283 28.14 11.54 -4.12
CA VAL A 283 28.71 11.52 -5.47
C VAL A 283 29.50 10.23 -5.67
N GLU A 284 29.31 9.59 -6.83
CA GLU A 284 30.18 8.48 -7.27
C GLU A 284 31.41 9.04 -8.00
N ALA A 285 32.59 8.64 -7.55
CA ALA A 285 33.85 9.02 -8.16
C ALA A 285 34.69 7.77 -8.48
N GLU A 286 35.23 7.71 -9.70
CA GLU A 286 36.20 6.71 -10.11
C GLU A 286 37.62 7.27 -9.98
N VAL A 287 38.54 6.48 -9.42
CA VAL A 287 39.95 6.82 -9.24
C VAL A 287 40.75 6.41 -10.47
N PRO A 288 41.24 7.35 -11.31
CA PRO A 288 42.05 7.00 -12.47
C PRO A 288 43.44 6.46 -12.08
N ALA A 289 44.10 5.76 -13.02
CA ALA A 289 45.43 5.18 -12.77
C ALA A 289 46.52 6.21 -12.37
N ASN A 290 46.39 7.46 -12.84
CA ASN A 290 47.32 8.55 -12.53
C ASN A 290 46.84 9.43 -11.37
N CYS A 291 45.87 8.97 -10.57
CA CYS A 291 45.30 9.75 -9.49
C CYS A 291 46.31 9.91 -8.33
N PRO A 292 46.51 11.12 -7.80
CA PRO A 292 47.36 11.34 -6.62
C PRO A 292 46.92 10.61 -5.36
N LEU A 293 45.69 10.06 -5.32
CA LEU A 293 45.17 9.30 -4.18
C LEU A 293 45.63 7.84 -4.17
N VAL A 294 46.19 7.34 -5.27
CA VAL A 294 46.66 5.94 -5.34
C VAL A 294 47.78 5.73 -4.32
N GLY A 295 47.60 4.73 -3.45
CA GLY A 295 48.54 4.42 -2.36
C GLY A 295 48.34 5.20 -1.07
N HIS A 296 47.39 6.15 -1.02
CA HIS A 296 46.96 6.75 0.24
C HIS A 296 45.88 5.90 0.93
N ASP A 297 45.84 5.99 2.25
CA ASP A 297 44.79 5.41 3.08
C ASP A 297 43.58 6.35 3.16
N LEU A 298 42.39 5.74 3.23
CA LEU A 298 41.12 6.47 3.37
C LEU A 298 41.11 7.42 4.58
N ASP A 299 41.78 7.07 5.69
CA ASP A 299 41.78 7.90 6.89
C ASP A 299 42.41 9.28 6.68
N GLN A 300 43.54 9.34 5.97
CA GLN A 300 44.24 10.60 5.68
C GLN A 300 43.42 11.46 4.73
N MET A 301 42.85 10.84 3.69
CA MET A 301 41.98 11.51 2.73
C MET A 301 40.76 12.15 3.42
N GLU A 302 40.04 11.40 4.25
CA GLU A 302 38.81 11.89 4.88
C GLU A 302 39.07 13.03 5.87
N HIS A 303 40.23 13.02 6.53
CA HIS A 303 40.63 14.05 7.47
C HIS A 303 41.01 15.36 6.75
N ASP A 304 41.89 15.28 5.75
CA ASP A 304 42.45 16.45 5.08
C ASP A 304 41.41 17.18 4.21
N TYR A 305 40.50 16.42 3.60
CA TYR A 305 39.60 16.93 2.56
C TYR A 305 38.15 17.05 2.97
N ARG A 306 37.80 16.65 4.20
CA ARG A 306 36.44 16.81 4.77
C ARG A 306 35.35 16.13 3.93
N VAL A 307 35.73 15.10 3.19
CA VAL A 307 34.83 14.23 2.44
C VAL A 307 34.79 12.89 3.14
N ARG A 308 33.66 12.18 3.11
CA ARG A 308 33.54 10.84 3.68
C ARG A 308 33.32 9.79 2.64
N VAL A 309 34.01 8.67 2.77
CA VAL A 309 33.72 7.49 1.96
C VAL A 309 32.69 6.65 2.70
N ILE A 310 31.50 6.51 2.10
CA ILE A 310 30.39 5.73 2.66
C ILE A 310 30.25 4.35 2.01
N ALA A 311 30.77 4.19 0.79
CA ALA A 311 30.90 2.90 0.12
C ALA A 311 32.11 2.90 -0.82
N LEU A 312 32.67 1.72 -1.08
CA LEU A 312 33.76 1.55 -2.05
C LEU A 312 33.63 0.24 -2.83
N ASP A 313 34.22 0.18 -4.02
CA ASP A 313 34.35 -1.04 -4.83
C ASP A 313 35.73 -1.05 -5.51
N LYS A 314 36.51 -2.10 -5.27
CA LYS A 314 37.83 -2.32 -5.88
C LYS A 314 37.79 -3.22 -7.12
N GLY A 315 36.60 -3.70 -7.51
CA GLY A 315 36.41 -4.69 -8.58
C GLY A 315 36.22 -6.12 -8.07
N ASP A 316 36.35 -6.35 -6.77
CA ASP A 316 36.10 -7.63 -6.09
C ASP A 316 34.79 -7.66 -5.28
N GLY A 317 34.04 -6.56 -5.28
CA GLY A 317 32.75 -6.44 -4.62
C GLY A 317 32.55 -5.12 -3.89
N ILE A 318 31.27 -4.75 -3.75
CA ILE A 318 30.86 -3.52 -3.06
C ILE A 318 31.01 -3.71 -1.55
N ARG A 319 31.65 -2.73 -0.91
CA ARG A 319 31.81 -2.65 0.54
C ARG A 319 31.05 -1.43 1.06
N VAL A 320 30.18 -1.64 2.05
CA VAL A 320 29.36 -0.60 2.68
C VAL A 320 29.14 -0.94 4.16
N GLY A 321 28.90 0.08 4.99
CA GLY A 321 28.58 -0.11 6.41
C GLY A 321 29.71 -0.78 7.19
N ALA A 322 29.34 -1.57 8.20
CA ALA A 322 30.29 -2.28 9.07
C ALA A 322 31.17 -3.29 8.30
N ALA A 323 30.66 -3.79 7.17
CA ALA A 323 31.20 -4.94 6.46
C ALA A 323 32.38 -4.65 5.53
N GLY A 324 32.85 -3.40 5.34
CA GLY A 324 34.04 -3.24 4.50
C GLY A 324 34.64 -1.87 4.23
N VAL A 325 34.18 -0.77 4.83
CA VAL A 325 34.88 0.52 4.66
C VAL A 325 35.88 0.72 5.82
N ASP A 326 36.99 -0.01 5.79
CA ASP A 326 38.09 0.20 6.75
C ASP A 326 38.83 1.51 6.43
N ARG A 327 39.24 2.27 7.44
CA ARG A 327 40.03 3.48 7.28
C ARG A 327 41.45 3.20 6.79
N SER A 328 41.97 1.99 7.01
CA SER A 328 43.29 1.54 6.54
C SER A 328 43.25 0.93 5.14
N LEU A 329 42.13 1.04 4.43
CA LEU A 329 42.02 0.48 3.10
C LEU A 329 42.75 1.41 2.13
N GLY A 330 43.82 0.91 1.50
CA GLY A 330 44.55 1.65 0.48
C GLY A 330 43.70 1.83 -0.79
N ILE A 331 43.85 2.97 -1.45
CA ILE A 331 43.16 3.28 -2.71
C ILE A 331 44.00 2.75 -3.89
N GLU A 332 43.36 1.98 -4.77
CA GLU A 332 43.97 1.39 -5.98
C GLU A 332 43.43 2.03 -7.27
N PRO A 333 44.18 1.98 -8.39
CA PRO A 333 43.67 2.36 -9.71
C PRO A 333 42.36 1.65 -10.05
N GLY A 334 41.36 2.40 -10.52
CA GLY A 334 40.04 1.86 -10.88
C GLY A 334 39.09 1.66 -9.70
N THR A 335 39.51 1.98 -8.46
CA THR A 335 38.61 1.98 -7.30
C THR A 335 37.48 2.98 -7.53
N ARG A 336 36.25 2.56 -7.25
CA ARG A 336 35.08 3.44 -7.20
C ARG A 336 34.77 3.79 -5.75
N LEU A 337 34.45 5.06 -5.52
CA LEU A 337 34.17 5.62 -4.21
C LEU A 337 32.81 6.31 -4.23
N ALA A 338 31.97 6.03 -3.23
CA ALA A 338 30.81 6.85 -2.91
C ALA A 338 31.21 7.87 -1.85
N LEU A 339 31.24 9.13 -2.24
CA LEU A 339 31.69 10.26 -1.44
C LEU A 339 30.48 11.03 -0.91
N LEU A 340 30.48 11.29 0.38
CA LEU A 340 29.47 12.10 1.07
C LEU A 340 30.14 13.38 1.59
N GLY A 341 29.59 14.54 1.23
CA GLY A 341 30.15 15.83 1.61
C GLY A 341 29.29 16.99 1.10
N THR A 342 29.67 18.23 1.42
CA THR A 342 29.01 19.39 0.80
C THR A 342 29.41 19.49 -0.67
N ARG A 343 28.55 20.07 -1.51
CA ARG A 343 28.84 20.21 -2.94
C ARG A 343 30.18 20.89 -3.21
N GLU A 344 30.46 21.98 -2.50
CA GLU A 344 31.73 22.71 -2.59
C GLU A 344 32.94 21.84 -2.22
N ALA A 345 32.84 21.04 -1.16
CA ALA A 345 33.92 20.16 -0.73
C ALA A 345 34.13 19.00 -1.71
N LEU A 346 33.05 18.42 -2.24
CA LEU A 346 33.10 17.34 -3.22
C LEU A 346 33.70 17.81 -4.55
N ASP A 347 33.27 18.96 -5.06
CA ASP A 347 33.77 19.52 -6.32
C ASP A 347 35.25 19.94 -6.18
N SER A 348 35.63 20.56 -5.06
CA SER A 348 37.02 20.90 -4.74
C SER A 348 37.91 19.66 -4.64
N PHE A 349 37.44 18.62 -3.94
CA PHE A 349 38.14 17.36 -3.78
C PHE A 349 38.33 16.63 -5.11
N ALA A 350 37.26 16.53 -5.90
CA ALA A 350 37.29 15.92 -7.22
C ALA A 350 38.24 16.64 -8.17
N GLY A 351 38.20 17.96 -8.21
CA GLY A 351 39.08 18.78 -9.04
C GLY A 351 40.55 18.64 -8.65
N LYS A 352 40.86 18.70 -7.35
CA LYS A 352 42.25 18.60 -6.84
C LYS A 352 42.87 17.23 -7.12
N HIS A 353 42.11 16.15 -7.00
CA HIS A 353 42.59 14.78 -7.20
C HIS A 353 42.31 14.23 -8.59
N GLN A 354 41.78 15.05 -9.51
CA GLN A 354 41.47 14.67 -10.89
C GLN A 354 40.58 13.41 -10.96
N LEU A 355 39.64 13.30 -10.03
CA LEU A 355 38.70 12.18 -9.98
C LEU A 355 37.69 12.27 -11.12
N ARG A 356 37.30 11.12 -11.67
CA ARG A 356 36.20 11.05 -12.63
C ARG A 356 34.89 10.98 -11.88
N VAL A 357 34.30 12.14 -11.63
CA VAL A 357 32.99 12.28 -11.01
C VAL A 357 31.90 11.89 -12.00
N ARG A 358 30.96 11.05 -11.55
CA ARG A 358 29.73 10.76 -12.28
C ARG A 358 28.59 11.58 -11.69
N ALA A 359 27.65 11.97 -12.55
CA ALA A 359 26.48 12.72 -12.14
C ALA A 359 25.55 11.90 -11.22
N ASP A 360 25.51 10.58 -11.43
CA ASP A 360 24.63 9.65 -10.71
C ASP A 360 25.40 8.48 -10.08
N LEU A 361 24.83 7.90 -9.03
CA LEU A 361 25.27 6.63 -8.44
C LEU A 361 24.94 5.49 -9.40
N ASP A 362 25.95 4.87 -9.99
CA ASP A 362 25.82 3.73 -10.90
C ASP A 362 26.01 2.44 -10.10
N ARG A 363 27.22 2.22 -9.57
CA ARG A 363 27.58 1.01 -8.85
C ARG A 363 26.96 0.93 -7.47
N PHE A 364 26.84 2.05 -6.79
CA PHE A 364 26.36 2.09 -5.40
C PHE A 364 24.85 2.30 -5.28
N SER A 365 24.13 2.45 -6.40
CA SER A 365 22.69 2.73 -6.45
C SER A 365 21.83 1.75 -5.64
N GLU A 366 22.19 0.48 -5.60
CA GLU A 366 21.40 -0.54 -4.88
C GLU A 366 21.63 -0.54 -3.38
N VAL A 367 22.84 -0.21 -2.93
CA VAL A 367 23.25 -0.29 -1.53
C VAL A 367 23.04 1.02 -0.78
N LEU A 368 23.03 2.16 -1.50
CA LEU A 368 22.84 3.50 -0.95
C LEU A 368 21.44 4.09 -1.25
N VAL A 369 20.50 3.27 -1.70
CA VAL A 369 19.10 3.69 -1.85
C VAL A 369 18.52 4.06 -0.47
N PRO A 370 17.64 5.07 -0.36
CA PRO A 370 17.03 5.48 0.91
C PRO A 370 16.32 4.35 1.67
N THR A 371 15.93 3.27 0.99
CA THR A 371 15.31 2.08 1.62
C THR A 371 16.31 1.07 2.18
N LYS A 372 17.62 1.26 2.00
CA LYS A 372 18.68 0.38 2.54
C LYS A 372 19.73 1.10 3.38
N ALA A 373 19.98 2.37 3.12
CA ALA A 373 20.90 3.19 3.88
C ALA A 373 20.44 4.65 3.90
N GLY A 374 20.89 5.39 4.91
CA GLY A 374 20.59 6.81 5.02
C GLY A 374 21.21 7.43 6.26
N ILE A 375 20.76 8.64 6.56
CA ILE A 375 21.19 9.39 7.74
C ILE A 375 20.28 9.02 8.92
N ALA A 376 20.87 8.72 10.07
CA ALA A 376 20.18 8.43 11.31
C ALA A 376 20.74 9.26 12.47
N GLU A 377 19.91 9.44 13.49
CA GLU A 377 20.21 10.06 14.77
C GLU A 377 20.29 8.98 15.86
N ILE A 378 21.41 8.98 16.55
CA ILE A 378 21.70 8.02 17.61
C ILE A 378 22.22 8.77 18.83
N VAL A 379 21.57 8.59 19.98
CA VAL A 379 21.97 9.22 21.24
C VAL A 379 22.86 8.30 22.05
N ILE A 380 23.87 8.87 22.71
CA ILE A 380 24.68 8.19 23.71
C ILE A 380 23.98 8.32 25.08
N PRO A 381 23.36 7.25 25.63
CA PRO A 381 22.62 7.32 26.88
C PRO A 381 23.54 7.47 28.10
N PRO A 382 23.02 7.98 29.23
CA PRO A 382 23.73 7.96 30.51
C PRO A 382 24.14 6.53 30.90
N GLY A 383 25.44 6.32 31.15
CA GLY A 383 25.99 5.00 31.47
C GLY A 383 26.50 4.18 30.28
N SER A 384 26.49 4.75 29.07
CA SER A 384 27.17 4.15 27.91
C SER A 384 28.67 4.01 28.17
N LYS A 385 29.26 2.88 27.74
CA LYS A 385 30.71 2.64 27.85
C LYS A 385 31.53 3.46 26.85
N LEU A 386 30.86 4.13 25.91
CA LEU A 386 31.47 4.94 24.85
C LEU A 386 31.79 6.36 25.32
N ILE A 387 31.30 6.76 26.50
CA ILE A 387 31.56 8.07 27.09
C ILE A 387 33.07 8.23 27.32
N GLY A 388 33.62 9.36 26.86
CA GLY A 388 35.05 9.66 26.93
C GLY A 388 35.89 9.09 25.79
N GLN A 389 35.31 8.31 24.87
CA GLN A 389 36.00 7.78 23.69
C GLN A 389 35.61 8.53 22.42
N SER A 390 36.51 8.58 21.44
CA SER A 390 36.22 9.19 20.14
C SER A 390 35.79 8.16 19.08
N ALA A 391 35.15 8.61 17.99
CA ALA A 391 34.75 7.74 16.89
C ALA A 391 35.95 7.02 16.24
N ARG A 392 37.14 7.62 16.26
CA ARG A 392 38.40 7.04 15.76
C ARG A 392 38.95 5.94 16.67
N GLU A 393 38.91 6.15 17.99
CA GLU A 393 39.33 5.14 18.97
C GLU A 393 38.44 3.90 18.92
N LEU A 394 37.15 4.12 18.74
CA LEU A 394 36.13 3.06 18.66
C LEU A 394 36.08 2.34 17.31
N TRP A 395 36.75 2.87 16.30
CA TRP A 395 36.61 2.43 14.92
C TRP A 395 35.13 2.38 14.51
N LEU A 396 34.39 3.44 14.83
CA LEU A 396 32.92 3.46 14.85
C LEU A 396 32.29 2.92 13.54
N ARG A 397 32.90 3.23 12.39
CA ARG A 397 32.46 2.72 11.08
C ARG A 397 32.68 1.22 10.90
N LYS A 398 33.84 0.68 11.32
CA LYS A 398 34.16 -0.75 11.17
C LYS A 398 33.40 -1.60 12.19
N THR A 399 33.32 -1.13 13.43
CA THR A 399 32.71 -1.88 14.53
C THR A 399 31.18 -1.86 14.45
N TYR A 400 30.59 -0.70 14.16
CA TYR A 400 29.15 -0.47 14.24
C TYR A 400 28.49 -0.09 12.91
N GLY A 401 29.26 0.13 11.84
CA GLY A 401 28.71 0.57 10.55
C GLY A 401 28.25 2.03 10.54
N LEU A 402 28.68 2.82 11.52
CA LEU A 402 28.25 4.22 11.66
C LEU A 402 29.31 5.17 11.10
N SER A 403 28.95 5.89 10.04
CA SER A 403 29.78 6.98 9.49
C SER A 403 29.35 8.31 10.12
N LEU A 404 29.99 8.71 11.22
CA LEU A 404 29.61 9.87 12.07
C LEU A 404 29.70 11.23 11.39
N LEU A 405 28.64 11.79 10.84
CA LEU A 405 28.68 13.08 10.13
C LEU A 405 28.82 14.29 11.07
N ALA A 406 28.09 14.29 12.19
CA ALA A 406 28.06 15.40 13.14
C ALA A 406 27.75 14.91 14.56
N ILE A 407 28.12 15.71 15.56
CA ILE A 407 27.69 15.54 16.95
C ILE A 407 26.85 16.76 17.33
N HIS A 408 25.63 16.54 17.83
CA HIS A 408 24.80 17.61 18.37
C HIS A 408 24.82 17.54 19.91
N ARG A 409 25.31 18.62 20.53
CA ARG A 409 25.54 18.74 21.98
C ARG A 409 25.06 20.09 22.48
N GLY A 410 24.19 20.10 23.49
CA GLY A 410 23.74 21.33 24.15
C GLY A 410 23.13 22.38 23.22
N GLY A 411 22.40 21.95 22.18
CA GLY A 411 21.79 22.84 21.18
C GLY A 411 22.75 23.35 20.10
N LYS A 412 24.02 22.92 20.12
CA LYS A 412 25.02 23.24 19.08
C LYS A 412 25.34 22.00 18.26
N THR A 413 25.35 22.15 16.95
CA THR A 413 25.80 21.09 16.04
C THR A 413 27.29 21.26 15.75
N LEU A 414 28.09 20.33 16.24
CA LEU A 414 29.48 20.13 15.88
C LEU A 414 29.51 19.40 14.53
N SER A 415 29.26 20.15 13.46
CA SER A 415 29.27 19.67 12.07
C SER A 415 30.23 20.46 11.18
N ARG A 416 30.76 21.59 11.64
CA ARG A 416 31.45 22.58 10.79
C ARG A 416 32.56 23.31 11.56
N GLU A 417 33.66 23.55 10.85
CA GLU A 417 34.90 24.24 11.26
C GLU A 417 35.87 23.44 12.15
N GLY A 418 36.95 22.93 11.52
CA GLY A 418 38.26 22.76 12.15
C GLY A 418 38.49 21.59 13.13
N GLU A 419 37.47 21.04 13.78
CA GLU A 419 37.71 20.24 15.01
C GLU A 419 37.78 18.72 14.86
N GLY A 420 37.66 18.16 13.66
CA GLY A 420 37.76 16.70 13.48
C GLY A 420 36.71 15.96 14.33
N VAL A 421 35.43 16.03 13.96
CA VAL A 421 34.30 15.42 14.71
C VAL A 421 34.53 13.96 15.12
N ARG A 422 35.38 13.24 14.39
CA ARG A 422 35.75 11.85 14.68
C ARG A 422 36.77 11.69 15.83
N ASP A 423 37.48 12.75 16.21
CA ASP A 423 38.46 12.85 17.30
C ASP A 423 37.83 13.38 18.60
N ILE A 424 36.63 13.96 18.53
CA ILE A 424 35.91 14.46 19.71
C ILE A 424 35.44 13.29 20.58
N ALA A 425 35.75 13.35 21.87
CA ALA A 425 35.27 12.39 22.85
C ALA A 425 33.76 12.55 23.10
N PHE A 426 33.03 11.43 23.11
CA PHE A 426 31.59 11.42 23.32
C PHE A 426 31.22 11.74 24.78
N GLU A 427 30.15 12.52 24.94
CA GLU A 427 29.55 12.85 26.22
C GLU A 427 28.15 12.23 26.35
N SER A 428 27.68 12.09 27.59
CA SER A 428 26.32 11.64 27.86
C SER A 428 25.30 12.61 27.27
N GLY A 429 24.36 12.10 26.48
CA GLY A 429 23.34 12.91 25.80
C GLY A 429 23.76 13.43 24.43
N ASP A 430 24.99 13.15 23.97
CA ASP A 430 25.39 13.47 22.60
C ASP A 430 24.48 12.78 21.59
N THR A 431 23.97 13.56 20.64
CA THR A 431 23.23 13.03 19.49
C THR A 431 24.17 12.95 18.29
N LEU A 432 24.50 11.73 17.89
CA LEU A 432 25.31 11.42 16.74
C LEU A 432 24.44 11.41 15.49
N VAL A 433 24.76 12.28 14.53
CA VAL A 433 24.19 12.22 13.18
C VAL A 433 25.12 11.36 12.35
N VAL A 434 24.65 10.21 11.87
CA VAL A 434 25.47 9.19 11.21
C VAL A 434 24.86 8.83 9.85
N HIS A 435 25.70 8.46 8.88
CA HIS A 435 25.26 7.69 7.73
C HIS A 435 25.50 6.21 8.01
N THR A 436 24.49 5.36 7.84
CA THR A 436 24.59 3.91 8.10
C THR A 436 23.64 3.12 7.21
N THR A 437 23.84 1.80 7.15
CA THR A 437 22.85 0.91 6.54
C THR A 437 21.76 0.59 7.55
N TRP A 438 20.53 0.42 7.10
CA TRP A 438 19.40 0.07 7.98
C TRP A 438 19.60 -1.27 8.67
N ALA A 439 20.28 -2.21 8.01
CA ALA A 439 20.69 -3.47 8.61
C ALA A 439 21.69 -3.28 9.76
N ASP A 440 22.64 -2.34 9.65
CA ASP A 440 23.58 -2.02 10.74
C ASP A 440 22.85 -1.31 11.88
N LEU A 441 21.98 -0.33 11.57
CA LEU A 441 21.18 0.39 12.56
C LEU A 441 20.24 -0.54 13.34
N ALA A 442 19.56 -1.48 12.67
CA ALA A 442 18.72 -2.48 13.31
C ALA A 442 19.49 -3.37 14.29
N ARG A 443 20.76 -3.69 14.00
CA ARG A 443 21.61 -4.44 14.94
C ARG A 443 21.95 -3.63 16.18
N LEU A 444 22.06 -2.30 16.05
CA LEU A 444 22.33 -1.40 17.18
C LEU A 444 21.17 -1.27 18.16
N GLU A 445 19.92 -1.57 17.77
CA GLU A 445 18.77 -1.52 18.70
C GLU A 445 18.95 -2.42 19.94
N ARG A 446 19.75 -3.47 19.82
CA ARG A 446 20.03 -4.41 20.92
C ARG A 446 21.21 -3.99 21.80
N ASP A 447 21.99 -2.98 21.39
CA ASP A 447 23.16 -2.50 22.12
C ASP A 447 22.77 -1.37 23.09
N ARG A 448 23.01 -1.59 24.39
CA ARG A 448 22.68 -0.62 25.45
C ARG A 448 23.52 0.65 25.41
N ASN A 449 24.60 0.69 24.63
CA ASN A 449 25.47 1.86 24.50
C ASN A 449 24.91 2.93 23.57
N PHE A 450 23.78 2.66 22.90
CA PHE A 450 23.13 3.55 21.95
C PHE A 450 21.62 3.61 22.18
N VAL A 451 21.01 4.75 21.90
CA VAL A 451 19.55 4.91 21.81
C VAL A 451 19.25 5.48 20.43
N ILE A 452 18.55 4.74 19.59
CA ILE A 452 18.21 5.18 18.24
C ILE A 452 17.00 6.12 18.33
N VAL A 453 17.19 7.36 17.86
CA VAL A 453 16.13 8.38 17.83
C VAL A 453 15.38 8.32 16.50
N THR A 454 16.05 7.90 15.43
CA THR A 454 15.41 7.64 14.14
C THR A 454 14.44 6.47 14.26
N THR A 455 13.17 6.77 14.42
CA THR A 455 12.09 5.77 14.57
C THR A 455 11.56 5.25 13.23
N GLU A 456 11.88 5.92 12.12
CA GLU A 456 11.34 5.62 10.79
C GLU A 456 12.42 5.17 9.80
N TYR A 457 12.98 3.98 9.99
CA TYR A 457 13.82 3.32 8.99
C TYR A 457 13.32 1.91 8.69
N PRO A 458 13.48 1.36 7.46
CA PRO A 458 13.00 0.03 7.10
C PRO A 458 13.66 -1.11 7.92
N HIS A 459 12.86 -1.86 8.69
CA HIS A 459 13.31 -2.96 9.58
C HIS A 459 13.30 -4.36 8.95
N GLU A 460 13.30 -4.51 7.62
CA GLU A 460 12.97 -5.80 7.01
C GLU A 460 14.19 -6.68 6.73
N GLU A 461 14.35 -7.75 7.52
CA GLU A 461 15.22 -8.88 7.18
C GLU A 461 14.61 -9.71 6.05
N GLU A 462 15.14 -9.56 4.83
CA GLU A 462 14.79 -10.41 3.68
C GLU A 462 15.34 -11.85 3.87
N ARG A 463 14.58 -12.86 3.43
CA ARG A 463 14.95 -14.29 3.46
C ARG A 463 15.04 -14.86 2.03
N PRO A 464 16.01 -14.43 1.20
CA PRO A 464 16.07 -14.81 -0.22
C PRO A 464 16.24 -16.32 -0.48
N HIS A 465 16.82 -17.06 0.47
CA HIS A 465 16.96 -18.51 0.38
C HIS A 465 15.63 -19.27 0.50
N LYS A 466 14.53 -18.60 0.88
CA LYS A 466 13.19 -19.18 1.05
C LYS A 466 12.26 -18.97 -0.14
N VAL A 467 12.70 -18.29 -1.21
CA VAL A 467 11.91 -18.13 -2.46
C VAL A 467 11.34 -19.45 -2.98
N PRO A 468 12.10 -20.58 -3.05
CA PRO A 468 11.55 -21.83 -3.57
C PRO A 468 10.40 -22.39 -2.71
N HIS A 469 10.49 -22.25 -1.39
CA HIS A 469 9.42 -22.68 -0.49
C HIS A 469 8.16 -21.83 -0.65
N ALA A 470 8.33 -20.50 -0.74
CA ALA A 470 7.20 -19.61 -0.96
C ALA A 470 6.49 -19.90 -2.30
N LEU A 471 7.25 -20.07 -3.38
CA LEU A 471 6.71 -20.44 -4.69
C LEU A 471 6.04 -21.82 -4.69
N LEU A 472 6.61 -22.81 -3.99
CA LEU A 472 6.02 -24.13 -3.85
C LEU A 472 4.66 -24.07 -3.17
N PHE A 473 4.55 -23.41 -2.01
CA PHE A 473 3.27 -23.33 -1.29
C PHE A 473 2.25 -22.44 -1.99
N PHE A 474 2.70 -21.40 -2.68
CA PHE A 474 1.84 -20.63 -3.57
C PHE A 474 1.29 -21.48 -4.72
N ALA A 475 2.15 -22.29 -5.36
CA ALA A 475 1.74 -23.21 -6.42
C ALA A 475 0.80 -24.32 -5.91
N ILE A 476 1.02 -24.85 -4.69
CA ILE A 476 0.09 -25.80 -4.05
C ILE A 476 -1.27 -25.15 -3.85
N THR A 477 -1.32 -23.92 -3.33
CA THR A 477 -2.59 -23.19 -3.18
C THR A 477 -3.29 -23.00 -4.51
N LEU A 478 -2.60 -22.57 -5.56
CA LEU A 478 -3.19 -22.44 -6.89
C LEU A 478 -3.69 -23.80 -7.43
N GLY A 479 -2.92 -24.86 -7.23
CA GLY A 479 -3.32 -26.22 -7.61
C GLY A 479 -4.59 -26.67 -6.88
N LEU A 480 -4.69 -26.42 -5.57
CA LEU A 480 -5.90 -26.73 -4.81
C LEU A 480 -7.10 -25.92 -5.30
N VAL A 481 -6.94 -24.61 -5.54
CA VAL A 481 -8.05 -23.79 -6.03
C VAL A 481 -8.50 -24.19 -7.45
N LEU A 482 -7.59 -24.69 -8.29
CA LEU A 482 -7.90 -25.01 -9.69
C LEU A 482 -8.42 -26.42 -9.93
N PHE A 483 -7.92 -27.39 -9.16
CA PHE A 483 -8.17 -28.81 -9.42
C PHE A 483 -9.06 -29.46 -8.36
N THR A 484 -9.57 -28.71 -7.39
CA THR A 484 -10.43 -29.24 -6.31
C THR A 484 -11.62 -28.33 -6.03
N ASP A 485 -12.71 -28.93 -5.55
CA ASP A 485 -13.92 -28.21 -5.11
C ASP A 485 -13.82 -27.72 -3.65
N LEU A 486 -12.60 -27.58 -3.12
CA LEU A 486 -12.40 -27.09 -1.76
C LEU A 486 -12.84 -25.63 -1.64
N ARG A 487 -13.34 -25.26 -0.46
CA ARG A 487 -13.58 -23.85 -0.12
C ARG A 487 -12.30 -23.05 -0.33
N LEU A 488 -12.42 -21.93 -1.04
CA LEU A 488 -11.33 -21.00 -1.31
C LEU A 488 -10.48 -20.71 -0.07
N SER A 489 -11.12 -20.46 1.07
CA SER A 489 -10.46 -20.22 2.36
C SER A 489 -9.53 -21.35 2.79
N VAL A 490 -9.91 -22.62 2.59
CA VAL A 490 -9.11 -23.79 2.98
C VAL A 490 -7.88 -23.92 2.08
N ALA A 491 -8.06 -23.75 0.77
CA ALA A 491 -6.98 -23.84 -0.20
C ALA A 491 -5.93 -22.72 0.00
N LEU A 492 -6.38 -21.49 0.26
CA LEU A 492 -5.50 -20.36 0.58
C LEU A 492 -4.80 -20.55 1.94
N LEU A 493 -5.54 -20.97 2.97
CA LEU A 493 -4.96 -21.15 4.32
C LEU A 493 -3.91 -22.27 4.36
N THR A 494 -4.05 -23.28 3.49
CA THR A 494 -3.05 -24.35 3.34
C THR A 494 -1.70 -23.78 2.86
N GLY A 495 -1.70 -22.88 1.87
CA GLY A 495 -0.47 -22.23 1.41
C GLY A 495 0.10 -21.26 2.45
N ALA A 496 -0.77 -20.46 3.09
CA ALA A 496 -0.37 -19.56 4.16
C ALA A 496 0.32 -20.33 5.30
N MET A 497 -0.27 -21.44 5.75
CA MET A 497 0.30 -22.26 6.82
C MET A 497 1.56 -22.99 6.36
N GLY A 498 1.63 -23.44 5.11
CA GLY A 498 2.84 -23.98 4.52
C GLY A 498 4.02 -22.99 4.54
N MET A 499 3.78 -21.72 4.23
CA MET A 499 4.79 -20.66 4.34
C MET A 499 5.25 -20.45 5.79
N VAL A 500 4.33 -20.52 6.77
CA VAL A 500 4.69 -20.42 8.18
C VAL A 500 5.52 -21.62 8.65
N LEU A 501 5.06 -22.84 8.35
CA LEU A 501 5.72 -24.09 8.77
C LEU A 501 7.10 -24.27 8.11
N SER A 502 7.30 -23.77 6.89
CA SER A 502 8.61 -23.79 6.21
C SER A 502 9.56 -22.68 6.63
N GLY A 503 9.12 -21.77 7.51
CA GLY A 503 9.91 -20.64 7.98
C GLY A 503 10.14 -19.55 6.93
N VAL A 504 9.26 -19.44 5.92
CA VAL A 504 9.21 -18.27 5.03
C VAL A 504 8.79 -17.05 5.85
N LEU A 505 7.78 -17.23 6.70
CA LEU A 505 7.18 -16.22 7.57
C LEU A 505 7.07 -16.78 8.99
N SER A 506 7.36 -15.99 10.03
CA SER A 506 7.02 -16.39 11.40
C SER A 506 5.52 -16.22 11.67
N ILE A 507 4.98 -16.91 12.67
CA ILE A 507 3.56 -16.75 13.02
C ILE A 507 3.25 -15.32 13.50
N ASP A 508 4.18 -14.66 14.18
CA ASP A 508 4.02 -13.27 14.61
C ASP A 508 4.00 -12.32 13.41
N GLU A 509 4.86 -12.55 12.40
CA GLU A 509 4.84 -11.80 11.15
C GLU A 509 3.52 -12.03 10.39
N ALA A 510 2.99 -13.26 10.39
CA ALA A 510 1.69 -13.58 9.82
C ALA A 510 0.56 -12.80 10.50
N TYR A 511 0.52 -12.75 11.84
CA TYR A 511 -0.49 -11.98 12.57
C TYR A 511 -0.37 -10.47 12.36
N ARG A 512 0.85 -9.94 12.20
CA ARG A 512 1.08 -8.52 11.89
C ARG A 512 0.70 -8.18 10.45
N ALA A 513 0.82 -9.11 9.51
CA ALA A 513 0.46 -8.91 8.11
C ALA A 513 -1.06 -8.78 7.91
N VAL A 514 -1.87 -9.32 8.82
CA VAL A 514 -3.34 -9.26 8.73
C VAL A 514 -3.84 -7.85 9.05
N SER A 515 -4.53 -7.25 8.08
CA SER A 515 -5.27 -6.00 8.28
C SER A 515 -6.56 -6.25 9.07
N TRP A 516 -6.45 -6.23 10.39
CA TRP A 516 -7.60 -6.46 11.28
C TRP A 516 -8.76 -5.48 11.04
N LYS A 517 -8.47 -4.24 10.65
CA LYS A 517 -9.52 -3.28 10.23
C LYS A 517 -10.36 -3.82 9.08
N THR A 518 -9.73 -4.43 8.08
CA THR A 518 -10.42 -5.02 6.92
C THR A 518 -11.23 -6.24 7.33
N VAL A 519 -10.66 -7.11 8.19
CA VAL A 519 -11.34 -8.29 8.73
C VAL A 519 -12.62 -7.92 9.47
N PHE A 520 -12.55 -6.98 10.41
CA PHE A 520 -13.70 -6.52 11.17
C PHE A 520 -14.73 -5.80 10.29
N LEU A 521 -14.29 -4.95 9.36
CA LEU A 521 -15.17 -4.28 8.40
C LEU A 521 -16.02 -5.28 7.60
N LEU A 522 -15.38 -6.31 7.03
CA LEU A 522 -16.07 -7.33 6.24
C LEU A 522 -17.02 -8.17 7.10
N ALA A 523 -16.50 -8.72 8.20
CA ALA A 523 -17.26 -9.61 9.07
C ALA A 523 -18.50 -8.93 9.66
N SER A 524 -18.39 -7.65 10.02
CA SER A 524 -19.47 -6.89 10.65
C SER A 524 -20.53 -6.36 9.68
N LEU A 525 -20.24 -6.29 8.38
CA LEU A 525 -21.22 -5.85 7.37
C LEU A 525 -22.05 -6.99 6.78
N ILE A 526 -21.57 -8.24 6.80
CA ILE A 526 -22.35 -9.40 6.33
C ILE A 526 -23.73 -9.50 7.02
N PRO A 527 -23.87 -9.32 8.36
CA PRO A 527 -25.16 -9.32 9.03
C PRO A 527 -26.10 -8.20 8.58
N LEU A 528 -25.57 -7.04 8.18
CA LEU A 528 -26.38 -5.96 7.61
C LEU A 528 -26.97 -6.38 6.26
N GLY A 529 -26.16 -7.02 5.41
CA GLY A 529 -26.65 -7.62 4.16
C GLY A 529 -27.74 -8.67 4.40
N LEU A 530 -27.58 -9.51 5.43
CA LEU A 530 -28.61 -10.47 5.84
C LEU A 530 -29.90 -9.78 6.28
N ALA A 531 -29.83 -8.71 7.09
CA ALA A 531 -30.99 -7.95 7.53
C ALA A 531 -31.75 -7.31 6.36
N VAL A 532 -31.02 -6.78 5.38
CA VAL A 532 -31.56 -6.20 4.14
C VAL A 532 -32.32 -7.23 3.30
N GLU A 533 -31.81 -8.46 3.24
CA GLU A 533 -32.45 -9.55 2.51
C GLU A 533 -33.67 -10.10 3.26
N THR A 534 -33.52 -10.47 4.54
CA THR A 534 -34.60 -11.15 5.29
C THR A 534 -35.77 -10.24 5.64
N SER A 535 -35.55 -8.92 5.73
CA SER A 535 -36.63 -7.94 5.93
C SER A 535 -37.43 -7.63 4.66
N GLY A 536 -36.98 -8.09 3.49
CA GLY A 536 -37.56 -7.70 2.20
C GLY A 536 -37.22 -6.28 1.76
N THR A 537 -36.30 -5.59 2.45
CA THR A 537 -35.87 -4.22 2.11
C THR A 537 -35.23 -4.17 0.73
N ALA A 538 -34.38 -5.15 0.37
CA ALA A 538 -33.78 -5.21 -0.96
C ALA A 538 -34.83 -5.25 -2.08
N ARG A 539 -35.84 -6.11 -1.92
CA ARG A 539 -36.95 -6.24 -2.87
C ARG A 539 -37.76 -4.94 -2.98
N TYR A 540 -38.11 -4.32 -1.86
CA TYR A 540 -38.85 -3.05 -1.85
C TYR A 540 -38.08 -1.94 -2.59
N ILE A 541 -36.78 -1.76 -2.30
CA ILE A 541 -35.97 -0.74 -2.98
C ILE A 541 -35.88 -1.05 -4.47
N ALA A 542 -35.73 -2.32 -4.85
CA ALA A 542 -35.71 -2.74 -6.24
C ALA A 542 -37.04 -2.40 -6.96
N GLU A 543 -38.19 -2.67 -6.35
CA GLU A 543 -39.52 -2.34 -6.90
C GLU A 543 -39.68 -0.83 -7.12
N GLU A 544 -39.26 -0.01 -6.15
CA GLU A 544 -39.28 1.46 -6.25
C GLU A 544 -38.37 1.98 -7.37
N VAL A 545 -37.19 1.38 -7.54
CA VAL A 545 -36.26 1.74 -8.61
C VAL A 545 -36.85 1.39 -9.97
N VAL A 546 -37.35 0.18 -10.15
CA VAL A 546 -37.95 -0.29 -11.42
C VAL A 546 -39.19 0.53 -11.76
N ALA A 547 -40.05 0.83 -10.78
CA ALA A 547 -41.25 1.65 -10.99
C ALA A 547 -40.94 3.08 -11.49
N ARG A 548 -39.80 3.66 -11.10
CA ARG A 548 -39.39 5.01 -11.52
C ARG A 548 -38.59 5.02 -12.81
N VAL A 549 -37.81 3.97 -13.07
CA VAL A 549 -36.99 3.85 -14.28
C VAL A 549 -37.83 3.41 -15.49
N GLY A 550 -38.94 2.71 -15.27
CA GLY A 550 -39.86 2.25 -16.33
C GLY A 550 -39.32 1.04 -17.12
N GLU A 551 -39.82 0.82 -18.33
CA GLU A 551 -39.41 -0.28 -19.24
C GLU A 551 -38.02 -0.01 -19.90
N ALA A 552 -37.02 0.35 -19.10
CA ALA A 552 -35.65 0.46 -19.61
C ALA A 552 -35.10 -0.94 -19.93
N ALA A 553 -34.30 -1.04 -21.00
CA ALA A 553 -33.64 -2.30 -21.34
C ALA A 553 -32.72 -2.76 -20.19
N PRO A 554 -32.60 -4.07 -19.91
CA PRO A 554 -31.80 -4.58 -18.80
C PRO A 554 -30.37 -4.02 -18.75
N TRP A 555 -29.68 -3.94 -19.88
CA TRP A 555 -28.31 -3.39 -19.94
C TRP A 555 -28.22 -1.92 -19.48
N ILE A 556 -29.28 -1.12 -19.64
CA ILE A 556 -29.33 0.28 -19.15
C ILE A 556 -29.38 0.28 -17.62
N ILE A 557 -30.18 -0.61 -17.05
CA ILE A 557 -30.33 -0.76 -15.59
C ILE A 557 -29.01 -1.29 -14.99
N GLN A 558 -28.38 -2.27 -15.65
CA GLN A 558 -27.04 -2.74 -15.28
C GLN A 558 -26.00 -1.61 -15.31
N ALA A 559 -25.99 -0.79 -16.37
CA ALA A 559 -25.10 0.36 -16.48
C ALA A 559 -25.36 1.42 -15.39
N ALA A 560 -26.63 1.71 -15.10
CA ALA A 560 -27.02 2.63 -14.03
C ALA A 560 -26.54 2.13 -12.66
N ILE A 561 -26.67 0.83 -12.38
CA ILE A 561 -26.16 0.20 -11.16
C ILE A 561 -24.63 0.27 -11.10
N ALA A 562 -23.92 0.06 -12.22
CA ALA A 562 -22.46 0.18 -12.26
C ALA A 562 -21.98 1.62 -11.97
N VAL A 563 -22.67 2.62 -12.53
CA VAL A 563 -22.42 4.05 -12.24
C VAL A 563 -22.73 4.36 -10.78
N LEU A 564 -23.84 3.86 -10.24
CA LEU A 564 -24.22 4.01 -8.85
C LEU A 564 -23.15 3.40 -7.92
N ALA A 565 -22.72 2.17 -8.20
CA ALA A 565 -21.67 1.49 -7.46
C ALA A 565 -20.35 2.28 -7.48
N THR A 566 -19.96 2.81 -8.63
CA THR A 566 -18.79 3.69 -8.78
C THR A 566 -18.95 4.98 -7.96
N PHE A 567 -20.14 5.58 -7.93
CA PHE A 567 -20.39 6.77 -7.14
C PHE A 567 -20.29 6.48 -5.64
N PHE A 568 -20.87 5.38 -5.18
CA PHE A 568 -20.82 5.00 -3.77
C PHE A 568 -19.37 4.80 -3.29
N THR A 569 -18.46 4.23 -4.09
CA THR A 569 -17.05 4.06 -3.68
C THR A 569 -16.28 5.36 -3.51
N LEU A 570 -16.79 6.48 -4.02
CA LEU A 570 -16.20 7.80 -3.76
C LEU A 570 -16.49 8.28 -2.33
N VAL A 571 -17.55 7.75 -1.75
CA VAL A 571 -18.11 8.20 -0.48
C VAL A 571 -17.91 7.16 0.62
N MET A 572 -17.87 5.88 0.29
CA MET A 572 -17.76 4.77 1.24
C MET A 572 -16.66 3.80 0.86
N SER A 573 -16.32 2.88 1.77
CA SER A 573 -15.36 1.81 1.45
C SER A 573 -15.90 0.88 0.35
N ASN A 574 -15.02 0.37 -0.51
CA ASN A 574 -15.39 -0.55 -1.59
C ASN A 574 -16.12 -1.80 -1.08
N VAL A 575 -15.69 -2.30 0.09
CA VAL A 575 -16.36 -3.39 0.80
C VAL A 575 -17.78 -3.01 1.20
N GLY A 576 -17.94 -1.85 1.85
CA GLY A 576 -19.26 -1.36 2.25
C GLY A 576 -20.21 -1.22 1.07
N ALA A 577 -19.74 -0.61 -0.02
CA ALA A 577 -20.54 -0.44 -1.23
C ALA A 577 -21.00 -1.79 -1.79
N THR A 578 -20.11 -2.79 -1.80
CA THR A 578 -20.40 -4.13 -2.31
C THR A 578 -21.47 -4.83 -1.47
N VAL A 579 -21.33 -4.82 -0.15
CA VAL A 579 -22.29 -5.49 0.76
C VAL A 579 -23.69 -4.92 0.60
N LEU A 580 -23.81 -3.60 0.42
CA LEU A 580 -25.10 -2.94 0.30
C LEU A 580 -25.72 -3.11 -1.09
N LEU A 581 -24.93 -2.97 -2.14
CA LEU A 581 -25.45 -2.90 -3.50
C LEU A 581 -25.65 -4.26 -4.15
N VAL A 582 -24.94 -5.31 -3.72
CA VAL A 582 -25.09 -6.65 -4.31
C VAL A 582 -26.50 -7.22 -4.09
N PRO A 583 -27.06 -7.30 -2.86
CA PRO A 583 -28.42 -7.79 -2.65
C PRO A 583 -29.47 -6.97 -3.42
N LEU A 584 -29.27 -5.65 -3.48
CA LEU A 584 -30.12 -4.76 -4.25
C LEU A 584 -30.06 -5.07 -5.76
N ALA A 585 -28.87 -5.22 -6.32
CA ALA A 585 -28.68 -5.50 -7.74
C ALA A 585 -29.24 -6.87 -8.14
N VAL A 586 -29.11 -7.89 -7.28
CA VAL A 586 -29.73 -9.20 -7.43
C VAL A 586 -31.25 -9.08 -7.53
N ASN A 587 -31.89 -8.37 -6.59
CA ASN A 587 -33.34 -8.21 -6.57
C ASN A 587 -33.85 -7.40 -7.77
N ILE A 588 -33.11 -6.38 -8.22
CA ILE A 588 -33.43 -5.62 -9.44
C ILE A 588 -33.36 -6.54 -10.66
N ALA A 589 -32.31 -7.36 -10.79
CA ALA A 589 -32.12 -8.27 -11.92
C ALA A 589 -33.30 -9.25 -12.04
N VAL A 590 -33.73 -9.84 -10.92
CA VAL A 590 -34.87 -10.75 -10.87
C VAL A 590 -36.14 -10.07 -11.37
N GLN A 591 -36.39 -8.81 -10.98
CA GLN A 591 -37.59 -8.08 -11.41
C GLN A 591 -37.60 -7.75 -12.90
N VAL A 592 -36.43 -7.49 -13.49
CA VAL A 592 -36.30 -7.15 -14.92
C VAL A 592 -36.05 -8.38 -15.80
N GLY A 593 -36.08 -9.59 -15.21
CA GLY A 593 -35.86 -10.86 -15.91
C GLY A 593 -34.43 -11.05 -16.42
N ALA A 594 -33.44 -10.41 -15.79
CA ALA A 594 -32.02 -10.56 -16.10
C ALA A 594 -31.33 -11.54 -15.14
N ASP A 595 -30.12 -11.99 -15.50
CA ASP A 595 -29.33 -12.87 -14.65
C ASP A 595 -28.85 -12.14 -13.38
N PRO A 596 -29.30 -12.55 -12.17
CA PRO A 596 -28.93 -11.91 -10.93
C PRO A 596 -27.44 -12.07 -10.57
N ALA A 597 -26.78 -13.15 -11.00
CA ALA A 597 -25.36 -13.36 -10.75
C ALA A 597 -24.52 -12.31 -11.49
N ILE A 598 -24.93 -11.93 -12.70
CA ILE A 598 -24.23 -10.92 -13.52
C ILE A 598 -24.42 -9.51 -12.96
N TYR A 599 -25.58 -9.20 -12.41
CA TYR A 599 -25.82 -7.92 -11.74
C TYR A 599 -25.02 -7.80 -10.43
N ALA A 600 -24.97 -8.88 -9.65
CA ALA A 600 -24.12 -8.96 -8.46
C ALA A 600 -22.64 -8.78 -8.83
N LEU A 601 -22.17 -9.46 -9.87
CA LEU A 601 -20.81 -9.35 -10.38
C LEU A 601 -20.50 -7.94 -10.91
N THR A 602 -21.46 -7.30 -11.58
CA THR A 602 -21.36 -5.92 -12.04
C THR A 602 -21.07 -4.98 -10.88
N VAL A 603 -21.78 -5.12 -9.76
CA VAL A 603 -21.52 -4.35 -8.55
C VAL A 603 -20.13 -4.64 -7.98
N ALA A 604 -19.75 -5.90 -7.82
CA ALA A 604 -18.45 -6.26 -7.25
C ALA A 604 -17.26 -5.73 -8.08
N ILE A 605 -17.39 -5.70 -9.40
CA ILE A 605 -16.37 -5.12 -10.30
C ILE A 605 -16.43 -3.59 -10.25
N ALA A 606 -17.61 -2.99 -10.40
CA ALA A 606 -17.77 -1.53 -10.42
C ALA A 606 -17.39 -0.87 -9.09
N THR A 607 -17.52 -1.56 -7.96
CA THR A 607 -17.04 -1.07 -6.66
C THR A 607 -15.50 -1.04 -6.54
N SER A 608 -14.77 -1.61 -7.50
CA SER A 608 -13.31 -1.46 -7.61
C SER A 608 -12.89 -0.23 -8.44
N ASN A 609 -13.85 0.49 -9.04
CA ASN A 609 -13.62 1.68 -9.86
C ASN A 609 -13.34 2.94 -9.00
N SER A 610 -12.20 2.96 -8.32
CA SER A 610 -11.86 4.00 -7.34
C SER A 610 -10.67 4.85 -7.82
N PHE A 611 -10.78 5.49 -8.99
CA PHE A 611 -9.67 6.26 -9.60
C PHE A 611 -9.75 7.78 -9.44
N LEU A 612 -10.94 8.32 -9.20
CA LEU A 612 -11.19 9.78 -9.20
C LEU A 612 -10.56 10.51 -8.02
N ILE A 613 -10.56 9.90 -6.83
CA ILE A 613 -10.12 10.51 -5.57
C ILE A 613 -9.19 9.49 -4.87
N PRO A 614 -8.15 9.94 -4.13
CA PRO A 614 -7.23 9.06 -3.43
C PRO A 614 -7.82 8.43 -2.13
N THR A 615 -9.09 7.98 -2.16
CA THR A 615 -9.71 7.23 -1.06
C THR A 615 -9.29 5.77 -1.06
N HIS A 616 -8.99 5.20 -2.22
CA HIS A 616 -8.45 3.85 -2.31
C HIS A 616 -7.03 3.82 -1.73
N GLN A 617 -6.75 2.83 -0.88
CA GLN A 617 -5.47 2.72 -0.14
C GLN A 617 -4.24 2.75 -1.07
N VAL A 618 -4.32 2.18 -2.28
CA VAL A 618 -3.24 2.27 -3.29
C VAL A 618 -3.02 3.72 -3.75
N ASN A 619 -4.08 4.47 -4.03
CA ASN A 619 -3.97 5.86 -4.48
C ASN A 619 -3.44 6.75 -3.37
N ALA A 620 -3.89 6.53 -2.12
CA ALA A 620 -3.36 7.22 -0.94
C ALA A 620 -1.86 6.93 -0.75
N LEU A 621 -1.44 5.67 -0.94
CA LEU A 621 -0.05 5.25 -0.81
C LEU A 621 0.88 5.94 -1.83
N ILE A 622 0.44 6.09 -3.08
CA ILE A 622 1.25 6.74 -4.12
C ILE A 622 1.16 8.26 -4.11
N MET A 623 0.16 8.83 -3.43
CA MET A 623 -0.10 10.28 -3.40
C MET A 623 1.10 11.06 -2.88
N GLY A 624 1.64 10.68 -1.72
CA GLY A 624 2.80 11.33 -1.11
C GLY A 624 4.08 11.20 -1.96
N PRO A 625 4.56 9.97 -2.22
CA PRO A 625 5.80 9.76 -2.99
C PRO A 625 5.74 10.25 -4.44
N GLY A 626 4.55 10.33 -5.04
CA GLY A 626 4.34 10.84 -6.39
C GLY A 626 4.09 12.34 -6.46
N GLY A 627 3.93 13.02 -5.32
CA GLY A 627 3.59 14.44 -5.25
C GLY A 627 2.24 14.77 -5.88
N TYR A 628 1.30 13.83 -5.87
CA TYR A 628 -0.01 14.01 -6.52
C TYR A 628 -0.97 14.81 -5.66
N ARG A 629 -1.79 15.64 -6.30
CA ARG A 629 -2.94 16.31 -5.69
C ARG A 629 -4.24 15.70 -6.20
N VAL A 630 -5.35 15.96 -5.51
CA VAL A 630 -6.69 15.49 -5.93
C VAL A 630 -7.03 15.85 -7.40
N PRO A 631 -6.69 17.05 -7.92
CA PRO A 631 -6.91 17.35 -9.34
C PRO A 631 -6.17 16.43 -10.32
N ASP A 632 -4.99 15.91 -9.95
CA ASP A 632 -4.23 14.98 -10.79
C ASP A 632 -4.98 13.64 -10.90
N PHE A 633 -5.52 13.15 -9.78
CA PHE A 633 -6.39 11.97 -9.76
C PHE A 633 -7.69 12.20 -10.52
N MET A 634 -8.33 13.36 -10.39
CA MET A 634 -9.56 13.65 -11.14
C MET A 634 -9.31 13.67 -12.66
N ARG A 635 -8.18 14.23 -13.10
CA ARG A 635 -7.81 14.28 -14.53
C ARG A 635 -7.53 12.90 -15.10
N ALA A 636 -6.70 12.11 -14.42
CA ALA A 636 -6.31 10.79 -14.88
C ALA A 636 -7.38 9.73 -14.64
N GLY A 637 -7.95 9.76 -13.45
CA GLY A 637 -8.99 8.88 -12.97
C GLY A 637 -10.32 9.10 -13.66
N GLY A 638 -10.68 10.33 -14.06
CA GLY A 638 -11.94 10.57 -14.78
C GLY A 638 -12.04 9.79 -16.08
N ILE A 639 -11.00 9.85 -16.91
CA ILE A 639 -10.97 9.08 -18.17
C ILE A 639 -10.89 7.58 -17.87
N MET A 640 -10.05 7.17 -16.90
CA MET A 640 -9.95 5.77 -16.51
C MET A 640 -11.28 5.19 -16.01
N THR A 641 -12.04 5.94 -15.23
CA THR A 641 -13.33 5.54 -14.68
C THR A 641 -14.35 5.29 -15.78
N VAL A 642 -14.37 6.12 -16.83
CA VAL A 642 -15.23 5.91 -18.00
C VAL A 642 -14.77 4.68 -18.79
N LEU A 643 -13.47 4.55 -19.06
CA LEU A 643 -12.91 3.38 -19.75
C LEU A 643 -13.21 2.09 -18.98
N PHE A 644 -13.06 2.12 -17.66
CA PHE A 644 -13.37 1.00 -16.77
C PHE A 644 -14.83 0.56 -16.92
N LEU A 645 -15.78 1.50 -16.85
CA LEU A 645 -17.21 1.20 -16.97
C LEU A 645 -17.55 0.62 -18.35
N VAL A 646 -17.06 1.26 -19.43
CA VAL A 646 -17.32 0.79 -20.79
C VAL A 646 -16.75 -0.61 -21.01
N VAL A 647 -15.49 -0.85 -20.64
CA VAL A 647 -14.82 -2.14 -20.86
C VAL A 647 -15.41 -3.22 -19.96
N SER A 648 -15.63 -2.95 -18.67
CA SER A 648 -16.21 -3.94 -17.76
C SER A 648 -17.62 -4.34 -18.17
N LEU A 649 -18.51 -3.39 -18.48
CA LEU A 649 -19.87 -3.69 -18.91
C LEU A 649 -19.90 -4.43 -20.25
N THR A 650 -19.06 -4.02 -21.20
CA THR A 650 -18.96 -4.71 -22.50
C THR A 650 -18.49 -6.15 -22.31
N MET A 651 -17.42 -6.36 -21.53
CA MET A 651 -16.89 -7.70 -21.30
C MET A 651 -17.82 -8.58 -20.49
N LEU A 652 -18.55 -8.02 -19.51
CA LEU A 652 -19.56 -8.75 -18.76
C LEU A 652 -20.65 -9.33 -19.67
N ASN A 653 -21.15 -8.52 -20.62
CA ASN A 653 -22.19 -8.94 -21.57
C ASN A 653 -21.67 -9.80 -22.74
N VAL A 654 -20.35 -9.88 -22.94
CA VAL A 654 -19.73 -10.71 -23.99
C VAL A 654 -19.35 -12.10 -23.44
N VAL A 655 -18.93 -12.16 -22.18
CA VAL A 655 -18.46 -13.40 -21.54
C VAL A 655 -19.63 -14.19 -20.96
N PHE A 656 -20.63 -13.50 -20.42
CA PHE A 656 -21.85 -14.07 -19.84
C PHE A 656 -23.05 -13.59 -20.64
#